data_AF-A0A7W3VK62-F1
#
_entry.id   AF-A0A7W3VK62-F1
#
_cell.length_a   1.000
_cell.length_b   1.000
_cell.length_c   1.000
_cell.angle_alpha   90.00
_cell.angle_beta   90.00
_cell.angle_gamma   90.00
#
_symmetry.space_group_name_H-M   'P 1'
#
loop_
_entity.id
_entity.type
_entity.pdbx_description
1 polymer ?
#
loop_
_entity_poly.entity_id
_entity_poly.type
_entity_poly.pdbx_seq_one_letter_code
_entity_poly.pdbx_strand_id
1 'polypeptide(L)'
;MFSNYIDSTPEGSIFSTKRIYSNAIAIAKHYIPGVNQLVDVKFIAEGKELVNYKSFELVQSTQAHHSFVVSFSCDCLGTKETYRMDEAQKLLGKHLLVSIRYKNLVDKPERFFSGIITQVSFEQGDGSEGYLILKGNSPTILLDQAPHLQSFGGNAPDSLSYIVNKILDQGYYKNQLFQSRIKLSKDINIAYSCQYNETAYNYLTRLAAMYDEQFFYDGEILHFGELPKGEKPISLVYGRDVSQVEIQLQARHVSRQFYGYNSFIHKYLHAESATDLRVKGTLAKSSYMRSKEIFKTPSLQQVPLKASTDQDVLQAQRHVIGNEGIQVFVITGVTTIPFLYPGCVVELNMLQPNKKVSSHFTTLIITDIEHTVDALGQYSGKFKAVDAQTGYIPQPVFTAPIAEPQIGIVVNNEDPKGKGRVQVQFSWQDSSQQTDFIRVMSGDAGSSDQVKTNRGMVFIPEKGDQVMVSFVSNHPDCPFVMGSFFHGGNAAGGGVNNQIKSIQTRSGHTLKFTEEESIEIYDVSGNYILLDTTEKSINLTAPESILLTARNIQLRASENVTIQASENIDLGAQRNLTVTAGENYYLTANNQYATVVATTKIESKTYFVISEVGRIETTQESLQLASTKEVENLSGKRVKIF
;
A
#
# COMPACT_ATOMS: atom_id res chain seq x y z
N MET A 1 -34.40 -5.89 3.99
CA MET A 1 -35.43 -5.57 5.00
C MET A 1 -34.77 -5.53 6.37
N PHE A 2 -34.10 -4.43 6.70
CA PHE A 2 -33.49 -4.20 8.01
C PHE A 2 -34.21 -3.01 8.64
N SER A 3 -34.94 -3.25 9.72
CA SER A 3 -35.58 -2.23 10.54
C SER A 3 -35.88 -2.82 11.93
N ASN A 4 -35.39 -2.10 12.94
CA ASN A 4 -35.87 -2.04 14.33
C ASN A 4 -35.83 -3.32 15.16
N TYR A 5 -34.77 -3.48 15.96
CA TYR A 5 -34.70 -4.03 17.32
C TYR A 5 -33.22 -3.83 17.71
N ILE A 6 -32.86 -2.95 18.64
CA ILE A 6 -32.71 -3.26 20.07
C ILE A 6 -32.89 -1.94 20.84
N ASP A 7 -34.12 -1.69 21.29
CA ASP A 7 -34.40 -1.00 22.54
C ASP A 7 -34.89 -2.11 23.49
N SER A 8 -34.07 -2.47 24.47
CA SER A 8 -34.40 -3.17 25.72
C SER A 8 -33.13 -3.72 26.34
N THR A 9 -32.41 -2.89 27.06
CA THR A 9 -31.46 -3.35 28.07
C THR A 9 -32.24 -3.95 29.24
N PRO A 10 -31.98 -5.20 29.66
CA PRO A 10 -32.43 -5.69 30.96
C PRO A 10 -31.75 -4.87 32.07
N GLU A 11 -32.54 -4.38 33.01
CA GLU A 11 -32.07 -3.77 34.26
C GLU A 11 -31.11 -4.73 34.97
N GLY A 12 -29.84 -4.32 35.13
CA GLY A 12 -28.79 -5.15 35.72
C GLY A 12 -27.37 -4.98 35.14
N SER A 13 -27.18 -4.09 34.16
CA SER A 13 -25.84 -3.70 33.69
C SER A 13 -25.25 -2.60 34.59
N ILE A 14 -24.13 -2.89 35.25
CA ILE A 14 -23.32 -1.94 36.05
C ILE A 14 -22.80 -0.76 35.19
N PHE A 15 -22.90 -0.86 33.85
CA PHE A 15 -22.53 0.18 32.91
C PHE A 15 -23.77 0.89 32.35
N SER A 16 -24.51 1.58 33.21
CA SER A 16 -25.51 2.56 32.80
C SER A 16 -25.80 3.52 33.96
N THR A 17 -25.17 4.70 33.92
CA THR A 17 -25.86 5.98 34.10
C THR A 17 -24.86 7.08 33.71
N LYS A 18 -25.33 8.06 32.93
CA LYS A 18 -24.62 9.34 32.72
C LYS A 18 -24.05 9.81 34.06
N ARG A 19 -22.74 10.09 34.15
CA ARG A 19 -22.16 10.80 35.30
C ARG A 19 -23.01 12.06 35.55
N ILE A 20 -23.77 12.07 36.63
CA ILE A 20 -24.69 13.17 36.98
C ILE A 20 -23.89 14.44 37.34
N TYR A 21 -22.60 14.30 37.67
CA TYR A 21 -21.68 15.40 37.96
C TYR A 21 -20.30 15.16 37.32
N SER A 22 -19.69 16.21 36.76
CA SER A 22 -18.29 16.17 36.27
C SER A 22 -17.34 16.11 37.46
N ASN A 23 -16.27 15.30 37.35
CA ASN A 23 -15.26 15.16 38.40
C ASN A 23 -14.65 16.52 38.80
N ALA A 24 -14.45 17.44 37.85
CA ALA A 24 -13.97 18.79 38.16
C ALA A 24 -14.89 19.56 39.14
N ILE A 25 -16.21 19.42 39.00
CA ILE A 25 -17.20 20.08 39.87
C ILE A 25 -17.21 19.39 41.25
N ALA A 26 -17.18 18.06 41.28
CA ALA A 26 -17.17 17.28 42.51
C ALA A 26 -15.89 17.52 43.33
N ILE A 27 -14.73 17.56 42.69
CA ILE A 27 -13.45 17.90 43.33
C ILE A 27 -13.52 19.31 43.95
N ALA A 28 -14.02 20.29 43.21
CA ALA A 28 -14.12 21.66 43.70
C ALA A 28 -15.07 21.80 44.90
N LYS A 29 -16.18 21.04 44.92
CA LYS A 29 -17.18 21.05 46.01
C LYS A 29 -16.63 20.48 47.33
N HIS A 30 -15.71 19.52 47.26
CA HIS A 30 -15.15 18.82 48.42
C HIS A 30 -13.75 19.26 48.83
N TYR A 31 -13.28 20.39 48.29
CA TYR A 31 -11.99 20.94 48.68
C TYR A 31 -11.98 21.41 50.15
N ILE A 32 -10.99 20.94 50.90
CA ILE A 32 -10.73 21.37 52.28
C ILE A 32 -9.28 21.92 52.34
N PRO A 33 -9.08 23.21 52.66
CA PRO A 33 -7.74 23.78 52.74
C PRO A 33 -6.81 23.04 53.70
N GLY A 34 -5.61 22.67 53.22
CA GLY A 34 -4.57 22.05 54.03
C GLY A 34 -4.77 20.57 54.36
N VAL A 35 -5.80 19.93 53.81
CA VAL A 35 -6.09 18.50 54.04
C VAL A 35 -6.00 17.73 52.73
N ASN A 36 -5.06 16.77 52.68
CA ASN A 36 -5.04 15.78 51.62
C ASN A 36 -6.10 14.72 51.92
N GLN A 37 -7.06 14.55 51.01
CA GLN A 37 -8.09 13.53 51.18
C GLN A 37 -7.49 12.14 50.99
N LEU A 38 -7.82 11.21 51.89
CA LEU A 38 -7.48 9.81 51.71
C LEU A 38 -8.29 9.21 50.56
N VAL A 39 -7.68 8.30 49.83
CA VAL A 39 -8.25 7.60 48.69
C VAL A 39 -8.63 6.19 49.10
N ASP A 40 -9.78 5.75 48.61
CA ASP A 40 -10.24 4.37 48.68
C ASP A 40 -10.17 3.78 47.28
N VAL A 41 -9.52 2.62 47.14
CA VAL A 41 -9.34 1.95 45.85
C VAL A 41 -10.00 0.59 45.93
N LYS A 42 -10.99 0.38 45.06
CA LYS A 42 -11.71 -0.90 44.93
C LYS A 42 -11.21 -1.64 43.71
N PHE A 43 -11.03 -2.94 43.86
CA PHE A 43 -10.57 -3.84 42.81
C PHE A 43 -11.64 -4.90 42.58
N ILE A 44 -12.08 -5.06 41.33
CA ILE A 44 -13.09 -6.03 40.95
C ILE A 44 -12.51 -6.88 39.82
N ALA A 45 -12.43 -8.19 40.05
CA ALA A 45 -12.01 -9.17 39.04
C ALA A 45 -13.05 -10.30 38.96
N GLU A 46 -13.51 -10.65 37.75
CA GLU A 46 -14.56 -11.66 37.52
C GLU A 46 -15.84 -11.43 38.38
N GLY A 47 -16.22 -10.17 38.59
CA GLY A 47 -17.37 -9.79 39.42
C GLY A 47 -17.18 -9.97 40.94
N LYS A 48 -16.00 -10.37 41.39
CA LYS A 48 -15.63 -10.47 42.82
C LYS A 48 -14.77 -9.28 43.24
N GLU A 49 -15.08 -8.69 44.39
CA GLU A 49 -14.27 -7.64 44.99
C GLU A 49 -13.03 -8.26 45.67
N LEU A 50 -11.84 -7.78 45.30
CA LEU A 50 -10.59 -8.13 45.95
C LEU A 50 -10.32 -7.13 47.08
N VAL A 51 -10.21 -7.64 48.31
CA VAL A 51 -10.07 -6.82 49.52
C VAL A 51 -8.63 -6.85 50.04
N ASN A 52 -8.33 -5.95 51.00
CA ASN A 52 -7.05 -5.93 51.74
C ASN A 52 -5.81 -5.73 50.84
N TYR A 53 -5.83 -4.72 49.97
CA TYR A 53 -4.63 -4.31 49.25
C TYR A 53 -3.63 -3.59 50.18
N LYS A 54 -2.33 -3.82 49.94
CA LYS A 54 -1.21 -3.20 50.64
C LYS A 54 -0.68 -1.98 49.89
N SER A 55 -0.61 -2.08 48.56
CA SER A 55 -0.11 -1.02 47.69
C SER A 55 -0.69 -1.16 46.30
N PHE A 56 -0.95 -0.03 45.65
CA PHE A 56 -1.40 0.04 44.27
C PHE A 56 -0.57 1.07 43.51
N GLU A 57 -0.04 0.64 42.37
CA GLU A 57 0.65 1.47 41.41
C GLU A 57 -0.01 1.33 40.05
N LEU A 58 -0.28 2.46 39.40
CA LEU A 58 -0.82 2.51 38.05
C LEU A 58 -0.06 3.56 37.24
N VAL A 59 0.60 3.11 36.18
CA VAL A 59 1.34 3.96 35.25
C VAL A 59 0.56 4.00 33.94
N GLN A 60 0.17 5.20 33.52
CA GLN A 60 -0.60 5.43 32.30
C GLN A 60 0.12 6.42 31.39
N SER A 61 0.04 6.19 30.09
CA SER A 61 0.69 7.01 29.07
C SER A 61 -0.13 7.00 27.78
N THR A 62 -0.17 8.12 27.06
CA THR A 62 -0.72 8.13 25.69
C THR A 62 0.17 7.39 24.68
N GLN A 63 1.43 7.10 25.03
CA GLN A 63 2.44 6.55 24.12
C GLN A 63 2.75 5.07 24.31
N ALA A 64 2.24 4.45 25.37
CA ALA A 64 2.57 3.07 25.73
C ALA A 64 1.36 2.35 26.33
N HIS A 65 1.47 1.02 26.47
CA HIS A 65 0.53 0.27 27.28
C HIS A 65 0.58 0.78 28.73
N HIS A 66 -0.58 0.96 29.35
CA HIS A 66 -0.63 1.25 30.77
C HIS A 66 -0.21 -0.01 31.51
N SER A 67 0.40 0.15 32.67
CA SER A 67 0.78 -0.97 33.54
C SER A 67 0.27 -0.73 34.95
N PHE A 68 -0.22 -1.78 35.60
CA PHE A 68 -0.60 -1.72 37.00
C PHE A 68 0.06 -2.82 37.80
N VAL A 69 0.28 -2.54 39.08
CA VAL A 69 0.76 -3.48 40.09
C VAL A 69 -0.08 -3.28 41.33
N VAL A 70 -0.72 -4.35 41.80
CA VAL A 70 -1.42 -4.34 43.08
C VAL A 70 -0.96 -5.51 43.93
N SER A 71 -0.60 -5.22 45.17
CA SER A 71 -0.20 -6.20 46.17
C SER A 71 -1.33 -6.38 47.17
N PHE A 72 -1.82 -7.60 47.32
CA PHE A 72 -2.88 -7.99 48.24
C PHE A 72 -2.35 -8.89 49.36
N SER A 73 -3.01 -8.88 50.51
CA SER A 73 -2.84 -9.95 51.49
C SER A 73 -3.32 -11.29 50.95
N CYS A 74 -2.82 -12.39 51.54
CA CYS A 74 -3.15 -13.75 51.10
C CYS A 74 -4.64 -14.11 51.18
N ASP A 75 -5.46 -13.41 51.97
CA ASP A 75 -6.89 -13.65 52.15
C ASP A 75 -7.80 -12.81 51.23
N CYS A 76 -7.24 -12.10 50.24
CA CYS A 76 -7.97 -11.13 49.41
C CYS A 76 -9.14 -11.71 48.58
N LEU A 77 -9.14 -13.02 48.34
CA LEU A 77 -10.19 -13.75 47.62
C LEU A 77 -11.26 -14.35 48.55
N GLY A 78 -11.17 -14.09 49.87
CA GLY A 78 -12.04 -14.68 50.90
C GLY A 78 -11.54 -16.02 51.45
N THR A 79 -10.61 -16.67 50.72
CA THR A 79 -9.86 -17.85 51.18
C THR A 79 -8.37 -17.50 51.21
N LYS A 80 -7.64 -18.05 52.20
CA LYS A 80 -6.20 -17.84 52.32
C LYS A 80 -5.46 -18.57 51.19
N GLU A 81 -4.96 -17.80 50.24
CA GLU A 81 -4.07 -18.25 49.18
C GLU A 81 -2.69 -18.60 49.73
N THR A 82 -2.06 -19.58 49.11
CA THR A 82 -0.68 -20.00 49.42
C THR A 82 0.16 -19.97 48.14
N TYR A 83 1.41 -20.44 48.21
CA TYR A 83 2.27 -20.62 47.03
C TYR A 83 1.64 -21.47 45.90
N ARG A 84 0.56 -22.21 46.18
CA ARG A 84 -0.20 -22.99 45.19
C ARG A 84 -1.10 -22.14 44.28
N MET A 85 -1.54 -20.96 44.75
CA MET A 85 -2.36 -20.01 44.00
C MET A 85 -3.63 -20.64 43.39
N ASP A 86 -4.36 -21.46 44.15
CA ASP A 86 -5.42 -22.33 43.63
C ASP A 86 -6.60 -21.55 42.99
N GLU A 87 -7.07 -20.47 43.62
CA GLU A 87 -8.06 -19.55 43.03
C GLU A 87 -7.40 -18.39 42.30
N ALA A 88 -6.29 -17.87 42.84
CA ALA A 88 -5.59 -16.73 42.27
C ALA A 88 -5.10 -16.96 40.83
N GLN A 89 -4.67 -18.17 40.47
CA GLN A 89 -4.24 -18.48 39.09
C GLN A 89 -5.36 -18.26 38.06
N LYS A 90 -6.64 -18.39 38.46
CA LYS A 90 -7.80 -18.21 37.58
C LYS A 90 -8.01 -16.75 37.16
N LEU A 91 -7.35 -15.82 37.86
CA LEU A 91 -7.37 -14.39 37.54
C LEU A 91 -6.45 -14.06 36.35
N LEU A 92 -5.54 -14.95 35.96
CA LEU A 92 -4.66 -14.72 34.81
C LEU A 92 -5.48 -14.56 33.52
N GLY A 93 -5.23 -13.48 32.78
CA GLY A 93 -5.95 -13.12 31.56
C GLY A 93 -7.34 -12.53 31.80
N LYS A 94 -7.75 -12.34 33.06
CA LYS A 94 -9.06 -11.78 33.40
C LYS A 94 -9.05 -10.26 33.46
N HIS A 95 -10.24 -9.69 33.31
CA HIS A 95 -10.48 -8.26 33.44
C HIS A 95 -10.36 -7.83 34.90
N LEU A 96 -9.63 -6.75 35.13
CA LEU A 96 -9.56 -6.04 36.40
C LEU A 96 -10.16 -4.64 36.21
N LEU A 97 -11.22 -4.36 36.97
CA LEU A 97 -11.78 -3.03 37.11
C LEU A 97 -11.28 -2.42 38.43
N VAL A 98 -10.60 -1.29 38.33
CA VAL A 98 -10.15 -0.51 39.48
C VAL A 98 -11.03 0.73 39.60
N SER A 99 -11.59 0.99 40.76
CA SER A 99 -12.29 2.25 41.08
C SER A 99 -11.48 3.04 42.11
N ILE A 100 -11.20 4.30 41.79
CA ILE A 100 -10.49 5.24 42.63
C ILE A 100 -11.47 6.33 43.07
N ARG A 101 -11.62 6.53 44.38
CA ARG A 101 -12.56 7.51 44.97
C ARG A 101 -12.01 8.11 46.26
N TYR A 102 -12.53 9.26 46.68
CA TYR A 102 -12.22 9.78 48.02
C TYR A 102 -12.91 8.99 49.13
N LYS A 103 -12.20 8.80 50.24
CA LYS A 103 -12.68 8.11 51.44
C LYS A 103 -13.71 8.99 52.17
N ASN A 104 -14.79 8.37 52.66
CA ASN A 104 -15.81 9.01 53.51
C ASN A 104 -16.61 10.19 52.92
N LEU A 105 -16.73 10.31 51.59
CA LEU A 105 -17.63 11.28 50.94
C LEU A 105 -18.94 10.65 50.45
N VAL A 106 -20.04 11.42 50.47
CA VAL A 106 -21.37 10.99 49.99
C VAL A 106 -21.51 11.26 48.48
N ASP A 107 -21.14 12.46 48.01
CA ASP A 107 -21.03 12.81 46.58
C ASP A 107 -19.61 12.51 46.10
N LYS A 108 -19.41 11.38 45.40
CA LYS A 108 -18.07 10.83 45.15
C LYS A 108 -17.58 11.20 43.75
N PRO A 109 -16.54 12.05 43.61
CA PRO A 109 -15.71 11.96 42.41
C PRO A 109 -15.11 10.55 42.37
N GLU A 110 -15.27 9.89 41.23
CA GLU A 110 -14.86 8.50 41.03
C GLU A 110 -14.27 8.35 39.63
N ARG A 111 -13.16 7.62 39.51
CA ARG A 111 -12.53 7.28 38.23
C ARG A 111 -12.31 5.78 38.18
N PHE A 112 -12.58 5.19 37.02
CA PHE A 112 -12.28 3.80 36.79
C PHE A 112 -11.02 3.64 35.94
N PHE A 113 -10.36 2.52 36.13
CA PHE A 113 -9.36 1.98 35.23
C PHE A 113 -9.73 0.54 34.90
N SER A 114 -9.68 0.20 33.61
CA SER A 114 -10.01 -1.11 33.09
C SER A 114 -8.74 -1.73 32.48
N GLY A 115 -8.32 -2.86 33.03
CA GLY A 115 -7.09 -3.54 32.62
C GLY A 115 -7.26 -5.04 32.50
N ILE A 116 -6.22 -5.71 32.00
CA ILE A 116 -6.12 -7.16 31.95
C ILE A 116 -4.97 -7.63 32.81
N ILE A 117 -5.20 -8.65 33.64
CA ILE A 117 -4.18 -9.27 34.49
C ILE A 117 -3.29 -10.14 33.61
N THR A 118 -2.01 -9.80 33.47
CA THR A 118 -1.06 -10.54 32.63
C THR A 118 -0.09 -11.37 33.46
N GLN A 119 -0.03 -11.15 34.77
CA GLN A 119 0.79 -11.92 35.69
C GLN A 119 0.12 -12.00 37.06
N VAL A 120 0.10 -13.21 37.61
CA VAL A 120 -0.29 -13.51 38.98
C VAL A 120 0.94 -14.12 39.65
N SER A 121 1.34 -13.59 40.80
CA SER A 121 2.51 -14.07 41.54
C SER A 121 2.26 -14.06 43.04
N PHE A 122 2.88 -15.00 43.76
CA PHE A 122 2.85 -15.06 45.22
C PHE A 122 4.25 -14.78 45.75
N GLU A 123 4.39 -13.71 46.54
CA GLU A 123 5.66 -13.31 47.15
C GLU A 123 5.64 -13.58 48.65
N GLN A 124 6.67 -14.26 49.16
CA GLN A 124 6.81 -14.54 50.59
C GLN A 124 8.27 -14.29 51.02
N GLY A 125 8.43 -13.45 52.04
CA GLY A 125 9.72 -13.09 52.61
C GLY A 125 9.63 -12.81 54.10
N ASP A 126 10.76 -12.88 54.81
CA ASP A 126 10.93 -12.47 56.21
C ASP A 126 9.90 -13.04 57.21
N GLY A 127 9.45 -14.27 57.00
CA GLY A 127 8.45 -14.92 57.86
C GLY A 127 7.02 -14.35 57.73
N SER A 128 6.75 -13.51 56.72
CA SER A 128 5.41 -13.00 56.43
C SER A 128 4.46 -14.11 55.93
N GLU A 129 3.16 -13.86 56.07
CA GLU A 129 2.10 -14.76 55.57
C GLU A 129 2.01 -14.82 54.03
N GLY A 130 2.83 -14.04 53.33
CA GLY A 130 2.85 -13.93 51.88
C GLY A 130 1.85 -12.91 51.33
N TYR A 131 2.16 -12.40 50.14
CA TYR A 131 1.36 -11.42 49.41
C TYR A 131 1.03 -11.95 48.02
N LEU A 132 -0.20 -11.71 47.58
CA LEU A 132 -0.60 -11.95 46.21
C LEU A 132 -0.36 -10.68 45.39
N ILE A 133 0.44 -10.78 44.34
CA ILE A 133 0.78 -9.66 43.46
C ILE A 133 0.13 -9.91 42.10
N LEU A 134 -0.77 -9.01 41.73
CA LEU A 134 -1.34 -8.96 40.38
C LEU A 134 -0.64 -7.86 39.60
N LYS A 135 -0.06 -8.22 38.47
CA LYS A 135 0.44 -7.27 37.48
C LYS A 135 -0.34 -7.41 36.19
N GLY A 136 -0.57 -6.30 35.52
CA GLY A 136 -1.30 -6.31 34.28
C GLY A 136 -1.11 -5.04 33.49
N ASN A 137 -1.78 -5.00 32.35
CA ASN A 137 -1.66 -3.89 31.41
C ASN A 137 -3.03 -3.37 30.99
N SER A 138 -3.05 -2.24 30.29
CA SER A 138 -4.23 -1.82 29.54
C SER A 138 -4.62 -2.87 28.50
N PRO A 139 -5.90 -2.92 28.08
CA PRO A 139 -6.38 -3.92 27.13
C PRO A 139 -5.72 -3.83 25.75
N THR A 140 -5.05 -2.70 25.46
CA THR A 140 -4.23 -2.52 24.26
C THR A 140 -3.09 -3.54 24.14
N ILE A 141 -2.65 -4.17 25.23
CA ILE A 141 -1.65 -5.27 25.17
C ILE A 141 -2.17 -6.46 24.35
N LEU A 142 -3.49 -6.66 24.28
CA LEU A 142 -4.10 -7.71 23.45
C LEU A 142 -3.96 -7.45 21.95
N LEU A 143 -3.55 -6.23 21.55
CA LEU A 143 -3.22 -5.88 20.17
C LEU A 143 -1.73 -6.06 19.86
N ASP A 144 -0.89 -6.24 20.89
CA ASP A 144 0.56 -6.45 20.73
C ASP A 144 0.91 -7.94 20.76
N GLN A 145 0.15 -8.71 19.97
CA GLN A 145 0.39 -10.14 19.73
C GLN A 145 1.57 -10.34 18.77
N ALA A 146 1.90 -11.60 18.47
CA ALA A 146 2.91 -11.92 17.48
C ALA A 146 2.63 -11.19 16.13
N PRO A 147 3.67 -10.75 15.41
CA PRO A 147 3.52 -10.09 14.11
C PRO A 147 2.69 -10.89 13.12
N HIS A 148 1.86 -10.19 12.33
CA HIS A 148 0.92 -10.80 11.40
C HIS A 148 1.04 -10.22 9.99
N LEU A 149 0.63 -11.01 8.99
CA LEU A 149 0.53 -10.63 7.58
C LEU A 149 -0.94 -10.68 7.17
N GLN A 150 -1.49 -9.52 6.82
CA GLN A 150 -2.83 -9.42 6.22
C GLN A 150 -2.96 -8.15 5.37
N SER A 151 -3.97 -8.11 4.52
CA SER A 151 -4.25 -6.97 3.64
C SER A 151 -5.71 -6.56 3.71
N PHE A 152 -5.95 -5.27 3.48
CA PHE A 152 -7.25 -4.64 3.40
C PHE A 152 -7.39 -3.88 2.07
N GLY A 153 -8.60 -3.84 1.53
CA GLY A 153 -8.91 -3.31 0.22
C GLY A 153 -8.45 -4.22 -0.94
N GLY A 154 -7.95 -3.60 -2.02
CA GLY A 154 -7.42 -4.26 -3.21
C GLY A 154 -8.45 -4.37 -4.33
N ASN A 155 -9.47 -5.21 -4.16
CA ASN A 155 -10.56 -5.31 -5.14
C ASN A 155 -11.45 -4.06 -5.15
N ALA A 156 -11.76 -3.56 -3.96
CA ALA A 156 -12.46 -2.30 -3.74
C ALA A 156 -11.80 -1.56 -2.56
N PRO A 157 -11.89 -0.23 -2.48
CA PRO A 157 -11.38 0.51 -1.35
C PRO A 157 -12.14 0.18 -0.05
N ASP A 158 -11.40 0.00 1.04
CA ASP A 158 -11.97 -0.17 2.37
C ASP A 158 -11.89 1.16 3.14
N SER A 159 -12.90 1.46 3.96
CA SER A 159 -12.85 2.64 4.83
C SER A 159 -11.87 2.41 5.99
N LEU A 160 -11.15 3.45 6.41
CA LEU A 160 -10.23 3.37 7.54
C LEU A 160 -10.96 2.92 8.83
N SER A 161 -12.19 3.39 9.04
CA SER A 161 -13.02 2.98 10.18
C SER A 161 -13.30 1.47 10.15
N TYR A 162 -13.61 0.92 8.98
CA TYR A 162 -13.81 -0.52 8.81
C TYR A 162 -12.53 -1.31 9.13
N ILE A 163 -11.37 -0.87 8.63
CA ILE A 163 -10.08 -1.52 8.90
C ILE A 163 -9.78 -1.52 10.39
N VAL A 164 -9.93 -0.37 11.06
CA VAL A 164 -9.70 -0.24 12.51
C VAL A 164 -10.63 -1.18 13.28
N ASN A 165 -11.93 -1.20 12.97
CA ASN A 165 -12.87 -2.12 13.62
C ASN A 165 -12.48 -3.59 13.41
N LYS A 166 -12.10 -3.98 12.19
CA LYS A 166 -11.67 -5.35 11.89
C LYS A 166 -10.44 -5.76 12.71
N ILE A 167 -9.45 -4.89 12.85
CA ILE A 167 -8.27 -5.17 13.68
C ILE A 167 -8.67 -5.31 15.16
N LEU A 168 -9.55 -4.44 15.65
CA LEU A 168 -10.03 -4.53 17.04
C LEU A 168 -10.86 -5.80 17.28
N ASP A 169 -11.65 -6.26 16.31
CA ASP A 169 -12.40 -7.53 16.39
C ASP A 169 -11.48 -8.75 16.54
N GLN A 170 -10.29 -8.71 15.93
CA GLN A 170 -9.34 -9.82 15.96
C GLN A 170 -8.67 -10.04 17.32
N GLY A 171 -8.52 -8.98 18.13
CA GLY A 171 -7.77 -9.03 19.40
C GLY A 171 -8.41 -8.33 20.60
N TYR A 172 -9.00 -7.15 20.40
CA TYR A 172 -9.50 -6.29 21.49
C TYR A 172 -10.92 -6.68 21.96
N TYR A 173 -11.83 -6.97 21.03
CA TYR A 173 -13.24 -7.25 21.35
C TYR A 173 -13.57 -8.71 21.61
N LYS A 174 -12.65 -9.65 21.43
CA LYS A 174 -12.90 -11.09 21.64
C LYS A 174 -13.51 -11.40 23.01
N ASN A 175 -13.24 -10.57 24.02
CA ASN A 175 -13.74 -10.75 25.38
C ASN A 175 -14.96 -9.88 25.74
N GLN A 176 -15.47 -9.01 24.84
CA GLN A 176 -16.62 -8.11 25.04
C GLN A 176 -16.59 -7.16 26.26
N LEU A 177 -15.48 -7.09 27.00
CA LEU A 177 -15.37 -6.33 28.25
C LEU A 177 -14.77 -4.92 28.06
N PHE A 178 -14.21 -4.63 26.89
CA PHE A 178 -13.45 -3.40 26.65
C PHE A 178 -14.14 -2.50 25.63
N GLN A 179 -14.15 -1.20 25.93
CA GLN A 179 -14.79 -0.19 25.10
C GLN A 179 -13.75 0.48 24.19
N SER A 180 -14.20 0.88 23.00
CA SER A 180 -13.43 1.77 22.13
C SER A 180 -14.33 2.84 21.52
N ARG A 181 -13.70 3.92 21.07
CA ARG A 181 -14.33 5.03 20.36
C ARG A 181 -13.56 5.30 19.08
N ILE A 182 -14.15 4.91 17.96
CA ILE A 182 -13.61 5.16 16.62
C ILE A 182 -14.39 6.33 16.04
N LYS A 183 -13.74 7.50 16.00
CA LYS A 183 -14.36 8.73 15.49
C LYS A 183 -13.34 9.50 14.66
N LEU A 184 -13.26 9.16 13.38
CA LEU A 184 -12.35 9.81 12.44
C LEU A 184 -12.68 11.30 12.26
N SER A 185 -11.65 12.09 11.97
CA SER A 185 -11.79 13.51 11.62
C SER A 185 -12.48 13.72 10.26
N LYS A 186 -12.43 12.69 9.40
CA LYS A 186 -12.95 12.69 8.03
C LYS A 186 -13.13 11.26 7.54
N ASP A 187 -13.91 11.08 6.48
CA ASP A 187 -14.07 9.80 5.82
C ASP A 187 -12.86 9.52 4.91
N ILE A 188 -12.16 8.42 5.19
CA ILE A 188 -10.94 8.01 4.49
C ILE A 188 -11.17 6.63 3.90
N ASN A 189 -11.00 6.51 2.58
CA ASN A 189 -11.05 5.24 1.87
C ASN A 189 -9.67 4.88 1.36
N ILE A 190 -9.23 3.66 1.66
CA ILE A 190 -7.90 3.16 1.37
C ILE A 190 -8.00 2.12 0.28
N ALA A 191 -7.37 2.38 -0.86
CA ALA A 191 -7.41 1.47 -2.02
C ALA A 191 -6.76 0.12 -1.71
N TYR A 192 -5.65 0.13 -0.97
CA TYR A 192 -4.96 -1.07 -0.50
C TYR A 192 -4.08 -0.70 0.70
N SER A 193 -4.12 -1.48 1.77
CA SER A 193 -3.17 -1.40 2.88
C SER A 193 -2.82 -2.78 3.39
N CYS A 194 -1.57 -2.97 3.80
CA CYS A 194 -1.07 -4.23 4.31
C CYS A 194 -0.48 -4.02 5.71
N GLN A 195 -0.90 -4.88 6.63
CA GLN A 195 -0.20 -5.11 7.88
C GLN A 195 0.90 -6.13 7.57
N TYR A 196 2.16 -5.67 7.55
CA TYR A 196 3.27 -6.47 7.04
C TYR A 196 4.26 -6.81 8.15
N ASN A 197 4.19 -8.02 8.70
CA ASN A 197 5.02 -8.44 9.84
C ASN A 197 4.97 -7.43 10.99
N GLU A 198 3.77 -6.94 11.29
CA GLU A 198 3.52 -5.98 12.37
C GLU A 198 2.52 -6.55 13.37
N THR A 199 2.61 -6.12 14.62
CA THR A 199 1.53 -6.35 15.60
C THR A 199 0.33 -5.46 15.25
N ALA A 200 -0.86 -5.82 15.71
CA ALA A 200 -2.06 -5.00 15.49
C ALA A 200 -1.92 -3.62 16.13
N TYR A 201 -1.24 -3.52 17.29
CA TYR A 201 -0.96 -2.25 17.95
C TYR A 201 -0.03 -1.37 17.12
N ASN A 202 1.06 -1.92 16.56
CA ASN A 202 1.96 -1.18 15.67
C ASN A 202 1.23 -0.73 14.40
N TYR A 203 0.41 -1.60 13.79
CA TYR A 203 -0.36 -1.27 12.59
C TYR A 203 -1.36 -0.13 12.83
N LEU A 204 -2.13 -0.19 13.92
CA LEU A 204 -3.06 0.90 14.27
C LEU A 204 -2.34 2.21 14.58
N THR A 205 -1.22 2.16 15.31
CA THR A 205 -0.40 3.33 15.58
C THR A 205 0.10 3.96 14.28
N ARG A 206 0.59 3.14 13.34
CA ARG A 206 1.04 3.57 12.02
C ARG A 206 -0.09 4.20 11.22
N LEU A 207 -1.28 3.58 11.19
CA LEU A 207 -2.45 4.14 10.50
C LEU A 207 -2.88 5.49 11.09
N ALA A 208 -2.91 5.61 12.42
CA ALA A 208 -3.24 6.87 13.08
C ALA A 208 -2.24 7.98 12.70
N ALA A 209 -0.95 7.65 12.67
CA ALA A 209 0.10 8.57 12.29
C ALA A 209 0.05 9.02 10.83
N MET A 210 -0.28 8.09 9.92
CA MET A 210 -0.37 8.37 8.48
C MET A 210 -1.56 9.26 8.11
N TYR A 211 -2.69 9.13 8.81
CA TYR A 211 -3.97 9.74 8.42
C TYR A 211 -4.39 10.97 9.26
N ASP A 212 -3.47 11.48 10.09
CA ASP A 212 -3.70 12.62 11.00
C ASP A 212 -4.76 12.36 12.08
N GLU A 213 -4.78 11.14 12.63
CA GLU A 213 -5.72 10.71 13.67
C GLU A 213 -4.99 10.43 14.99
N GLN A 214 -5.71 10.43 16.13
CA GLN A 214 -5.16 10.13 17.46
C GLN A 214 -5.40 8.68 17.87
N PHE A 215 -4.40 8.04 18.48
CA PHE A 215 -4.51 6.67 19.00
C PHE A 215 -3.94 6.58 20.41
N PHE A 216 -4.81 6.38 21.41
CA PHE A 216 -4.40 6.26 22.81
C PHE A 216 -5.49 5.60 23.66
N TYR A 217 -5.11 5.04 24.80
CA TYR A 217 -6.04 4.53 25.80
C TYR A 217 -6.18 5.53 26.95
N ASP A 218 -7.40 5.90 27.34
CA ASP A 218 -7.59 6.88 28.43
C ASP A 218 -7.62 6.25 29.84
N GLY A 219 -7.61 4.92 29.91
CA GLY A 219 -7.78 4.13 31.14
C GLY A 219 -9.11 3.37 31.22
N GLU A 220 -10.12 3.76 30.44
CA GLU A 220 -11.39 3.06 30.29
C GLU A 220 -11.69 2.75 28.81
N ILE A 221 -11.50 3.74 27.93
CA ILE A 221 -11.86 3.68 26.51
C ILE A 221 -10.61 3.83 25.64
N LEU A 222 -10.49 2.99 24.61
CA LEU A 222 -9.50 3.13 23.54
C LEU A 222 -10.00 4.11 22.48
N HIS A 223 -9.28 5.18 22.21
CA HIS A 223 -9.65 6.18 21.21
C HIS A 223 -8.85 5.98 19.93
N PHE A 224 -9.55 6.00 18.80
CA PHE A 224 -8.97 6.12 17.47
C PHE A 224 -9.70 7.23 16.70
N GLY A 225 -8.99 8.31 16.36
CA GLY A 225 -9.55 9.43 15.61
C GLY A 225 -9.38 10.81 16.28
N GLU A 226 -10.40 11.65 16.21
CA GLU A 226 -10.41 12.95 16.87
C GLU A 226 -10.28 12.84 18.40
N LEU A 227 -9.53 13.77 19.00
CA LEU A 227 -9.51 13.94 20.45
C LEU A 227 -10.94 14.06 21.00
N PRO A 228 -11.27 13.34 22.09
CA PRO A 228 -12.59 13.44 22.70
C PRO A 228 -12.86 14.86 23.18
N LYS A 229 -14.12 15.31 23.08
CA LYS A 229 -14.55 16.56 23.71
C LYS A 229 -14.46 16.35 25.23
N GLY A 230 -13.45 16.94 25.85
CA GLY A 230 -13.15 16.77 27.27
C GLY A 230 -14.29 17.21 28.19
N GLU A 231 -14.34 16.62 29.39
CA GLU A 231 -15.11 17.16 30.51
C GLU A 231 -14.60 18.57 30.90
N LYS A 232 -15.30 19.25 31.82
CA LYS A 232 -14.80 20.52 32.36
C LYS A 232 -13.37 20.34 32.90
N PRO A 233 -12.45 21.26 32.62
CA PRO A 233 -11.06 21.13 33.07
C PRO A 233 -10.97 21.00 34.59
N ILE A 234 -10.10 20.10 35.05
CA ILE A 234 -9.79 19.98 36.49
C ILE A 234 -8.86 21.14 36.87
N SER A 235 -9.25 21.93 37.86
CA SER A 235 -8.44 23.06 38.35
C SER A 235 -7.35 22.55 39.29
N LEU A 236 -6.10 22.65 38.87
CA LEU A 236 -4.91 22.35 39.66
C LEU A 236 -4.26 23.65 40.14
N VAL A 237 -4.02 23.77 41.44
CA VAL A 237 -3.32 24.93 42.01
C VAL A 237 -1.98 24.49 42.61
N TYR A 238 -0.88 25.08 42.12
CA TYR A 238 0.44 24.90 42.71
C TYR A 238 0.49 25.47 44.13
N GLY A 239 1.02 24.68 45.07
CA GLY A 239 1.00 24.96 46.51
C GLY A 239 -0.28 24.54 47.23
N ARG A 240 -1.22 23.89 46.53
CA ARG A 240 -2.47 23.36 47.09
C ARG A 240 -2.70 21.91 46.68
N ASP A 241 -2.90 21.68 45.38
CA ASP A 241 -3.15 20.36 44.80
C ASP A 241 -1.88 19.78 44.17
N VAL A 242 -0.97 20.67 43.75
CA VAL A 242 0.31 20.34 43.12
C VAL A 242 1.43 20.80 44.04
N SER A 243 2.28 19.88 44.50
CA SER A 243 3.38 20.16 45.43
C SER A 243 4.69 20.48 44.71
N GLN A 244 4.90 19.91 43.53
CA GLN A 244 6.07 20.13 42.69
C GLN A 244 5.62 20.39 41.26
N VAL A 245 6.25 21.36 40.60
CA VAL A 245 6.01 21.66 39.18
C VAL A 245 7.33 21.98 38.50
N GLU A 246 7.57 21.35 37.36
CA GLU A 246 8.70 21.62 36.50
C GLU A 246 8.19 22.00 35.11
N ILE A 247 8.65 23.15 34.60
CA ILE A 247 8.23 23.69 33.30
C ILE A 247 9.42 23.57 32.36
N GLN A 248 9.29 22.74 31.33
CA GLN A 248 10.37 22.41 30.41
C GLN A 248 10.10 23.01 29.03
N LEU A 249 11.11 23.71 28.50
CA LEU A 249 11.18 24.14 27.10
C LEU A 249 12.21 23.28 26.39
N GLN A 250 11.81 22.57 25.34
CA GLN A 250 12.67 21.63 24.62
C GLN A 250 12.79 22.02 23.16
N ALA A 251 14.02 21.94 22.63
CA ALA A 251 14.24 22.08 21.20
C ALA A 251 13.93 20.74 20.49
N ARG A 252 12.97 20.76 19.58
CA ARG A 252 12.58 19.63 18.70
C ARG A 252 12.67 20.01 17.23
N HIS A 253 12.98 19.04 16.37
CA HIS A 253 13.02 19.30 14.93
C HIS A 253 11.61 19.32 14.33
N VAL A 254 11.01 20.52 14.30
CA VAL A 254 9.63 20.78 13.84
C VAL A 254 9.55 21.19 12.36
N SER A 255 10.70 21.44 11.71
CA SER A 255 10.79 21.76 10.29
C SER A 255 10.92 20.48 9.46
N ARG A 256 9.79 19.80 9.19
CA ARG A 256 9.74 18.53 8.46
C ARG A 256 8.91 18.66 7.19
N GLN A 257 9.39 18.11 6.08
CA GLN A 257 8.73 18.13 4.79
C GLN A 257 8.62 16.72 4.22
N PHE A 258 7.45 16.42 3.66
CA PHE A 258 7.21 15.18 2.93
C PHE A 258 6.99 15.41 1.44
N TYR A 259 7.45 14.46 0.64
CA TYR A 259 7.13 14.37 -0.77
C TYR A 259 6.55 12.99 -1.12
N GLY A 260 5.75 12.93 -2.17
CA GLY A 260 5.20 11.70 -2.72
C GLY A 260 5.20 11.72 -4.24
N TYR A 261 4.78 10.61 -4.85
CA TYR A 261 4.60 10.53 -6.29
C TYR A 261 3.40 9.65 -6.63
N ASN A 262 2.43 10.23 -7.33
CA ASN A 262 1.31 9.49 -7.87
C ASN A 262 1.63 9.05 -9.30
N SER A 263 1.93 7.76 -9.47
CA SER A 263 2.26 7.18 -10.77
C SER A 263 1.08 7.10 -11.75
N PHE A 264 -0.16 7.14 -11.27
CA PHE A 264 -1.34 7.04 -12.13
C PHE A 264 -1.58 8.32 -12.94
N ILE A 265 -1.35 9.49 -12.33
CA ILE A 265 -1.48 10.80 -12.98
C ILE A 265 -0.13 11.46 -13.32
N HIS A 266 1.00 10.79 -13.05
CA HIS A 266 2.34 11.33 -13.22
C HIS A 266 2.53 12.70 -12.51
N LYS A 267 2.22 12.76 -11.22
CA LYS A 267 2.32 13.99 -10.40
C LYS A 267 3.19 13.77 -9.17
N TYR A 268 4.17 14.65 -8.97
CA TYR A 268 4.87 14.77 -7.68
C TYR A 268 3.97 15.45 -6.66
N LEU A 269 3.82 14.83 -5.51
CA LEU A 269 2.93 15.27 -4.45
C LEU A 269 3.72 15.99 -3.35
N HIS A 270 3.15 17.06 -2.81
CA HIS A 270 3.73 17.85 -1.74
C HIS A 270 2.63 18.54 -0.92
N ALA A 271 2.95 18.99 0.28
CA ALA A 271 2.01 19.76 1.09
C ALA A 271 1.78 21.16 0.46
N GLU A 272 0.59 21.40 -0.11
CA GLU A 272 0.23 22.68 -0.76
C GLU A 272 -0.09 23.82 0.22
N SER A 273 -0.25 23.52 1.52
CA SER A 273 -0.67 24.47 2.56
C SER A 273 0.28 24.50 3.75
N ALA A 274 0.22 25.59 4.53
CA ALA A 274 1.02 25.73 5.74
C ALA A 274 0.69 24.63 6.76
N THR A 275 1.72 23.90 7.19
CA THR A 275 1.63 22.79 8.15
C THR A 275 2.04 23.18 9.57
N ASP A 276 2.28 24.47 9.79
CA ASP A 276 2.73 24.95 11.09
C ASP A 276 1.71 24.72 12.19
N LEU A 277 2.20 24.22 13.32
CA LEU A 277 1.38 24.02 14.50
C LEU A 277 0.86 25.36 15.03
N ARG A 278 -0.46 25.48 15.16
CA ARG A 278 -1.13 26.68 15.69
C ARG A 278 -1.12 26.65 17.22
N VAL A 279 -0.01 27.06 17.81
CA VAL A 279 0.15 27.15 19.27
C VAL A 279 -0.40 28.48 19.81
N LYS A 280 -1.28 28.41 20.81
CA LYS A 280 -1.89 29.59 21.45
C LYS A 280 -1.18 30.03 22.73
N GLY A 281 -0.67 29.09 23.53
CA GLY A 281 0.07 29.40 24.76
C GLY A 281 1.33 30.22 24.48
N THR A 282 1.60 31.26 25.27
CA THR A 282 2.72 32.20 25.04
C THR A 282 4.08 31.51 25.09
N LEU A 283 4.33 30.69 26.12
CA LEU A 283 5.58 29.93 26.28
C LEU A 283 5.72 28.83 25.23
N ALA A 284 4.66 28.07 24.99
CA ALA A 284 4.65 27.02 23.99
C ALA A 284 4.90 27.58 22.58
N LYS A 285 4.28 28.72 22.24
CA LYS A 285 4.51 29.42 20.98
C LYS A 285 5.95 29.93 20.85
N SER A 286 6.50 30.52 21.91
CA SER A 286 7.89 30.98 21.93
C SER A 286 8.86 29.80 21.75
N SER A 287 8.63 28.69 22.44
CA SER A 287 9.43 27.47 22.32
C SER A 287 9.40 26.91 20.90
N TYR A 288 8.20 26.77 20.30
CA TYR A 288 8.04 26.30 18.93
C TYR A 288 8.79 27.17 17.91
N MET A 289 8.68 28.50 18.03
CA MET A 289 9.40 29.43 17.16
C MET A 289 10.92 29.33 17.35
N ARG A 290 11.41 29.24 18.60
CA ARG A 290 12.84 29.08 18.89
C ARG A 290 13.37 27.75 18.36
N SER A 291 12.56 26.70 18.41
CA SER A 291 12.89 25.38 17.87
C SER A 291 13.20 25.43 16.37
N LYS A 292 12.43 26.22 15.60
CA LYS A 292 12.70 26.47 14.18
C LYS A 292 14.00 27.22 13.92
N GLU A 293 14.39 28.12 14.84
CA GLU A 293 15.64 28.87 14.73
C GLU A 293 16.87 28.01 15.07
N ILE A 294 16.71 27.06 16.00
CA ILE A 294 17.75 26.09 16.37
C ILE A 294 17.99 25.11 15.22
N PHE A 295 16.92 24.48 14.72
CA PHE A 295 16.98 23.53 13.63
C PHE A 295 16.57 24.17 12.29
N LYS A 296 17.53 24.83 11.65
CA LYS A 296 17.30 25.62 10.43
C LYS A 296 17.02 24.79 9.18
N THR A 297 17.68 23.64 9.04
CA THR A 297 17.55 22.80 7.85
C THR A 297 16.26 21.98 7.93
N PRO A 298 15.33 22.10 6.96
CA PRO A 298 14.17 21.23 6.91
C PRO A 298 14.61 19.80 6.56
N SER A 299 14.00 18.79 7.18
CA SER A 299 14.13 17.42 6.67
C SER A 299 13.20 17.23 5.47
N LEU A 300 13.68 16.53 4.45
CA LEU A 300 12.87 16.08 3.32
C LEU A 300 12.85 14.56 3.31
N GLN A 301 11.68 13.96 3.46
CA GLN A 301 11.50 12.51 3.48
C GLN A 301 10.35 12.11 2.57
N GLN A 302 10.38 10.87 2.09
CA GLN A 302 9.22 10.33 1.39
C GLN A 302 8.08 10.15 2.39
N VAL A 303 6.87 10.52 1.98
CA VAL A 303 5.67 10.33 2.80
C VAL A 303 5.53 8.84 3.14
N PRO A 304 5.34 8.47 4.41
CA PRO A 304 5.27 7.09 4.83
C PRO A 304 3.85 6.56 4.61
N LEU A 305 3.28 6.67 3.40
CA LEU A 305 2.01 6.04 2.99
C LEU A 305 1.88 6.04 1.46
N LYS A 306 0.97 5.24 0.89
CA LYS A 306 0.61 5.31 -0.55
C LYS A 306 -0.25 6.56 -0.82
N ALA A 307 0.39 7.72 -0.90
CA ALA A 307 -0.30 8.99 -1.15
C ALA A 307 -0.88 9.03 -2.57
N SER A 308 -2.17 9.36 -2.68
CA SER A 308 -2.84 9.56 -3.96
C SER A 308 -2.98 11.03 -4.31
N THR A 309 -3.02 11.91 -3.30
CA THR A 309 -3.24 13.34 -3.46
C THR A 309 -2.31 14.16 -2.57
N ASP A 310 -2.18 15.46 -2.86
CA ASP A 310 -1.42 16.40 -2.03
C ASP A 310 -2.04 16.56 -0.63
N GLN A 311 -3.34 16.32 -0.49
CA GLN A 311 -4.04 16.28 0.80
C GLN A 311 -3.51 15.17 1.71
N ASP A 312 -3.16 14.01 1.15
CA ASP A 312 -2.63 12.89 1.94
C ASP A 312 -1.24 13.23 2.50
N VAL A 313 -0.38 13.85 1.67
CA VAL A 313 0.95 14.32 2.08
C VAL A 313 0.84 15.42 3.14
N LEU A 314 -0.10 16.36 2.93
CA LEU A 314 -0.38 17.43 3.88
C LEU A 314 -0.77 16.89 5.26
N GLN A 315 -1.62 15.87 5.31
CA GLN A 315 -2.11 15.29 6.56
C GLN A 315 -1.00 14.56 7.32
N ALA A 316 -0.26 13.68 6.65
CA ALA A 316 0.89 13.01 7.27
C ALA A 316 1.94 14.02 7.78
N GLN A 317 2.21 15.08 7.01
CA GLN A 317 3.15 16.12 7.43
C GLN A 317 2.64 16.91 8.64
N ARG A 318 1.36 17.29 8.65
CA ARG A 318 0.73 17.97 9.79
C ARG A 318 0.77 17.12 11.05
N HIS A 319 0.52 15.83 10.92
CA HIS A 319 0.56 14.90 12.04
C HIS A 319 1.94 14.87 12.69
N VAL A 320 3.00 14.65 11.89
CA VAL A 320 4.37 14.55 12.42
C VAL A 320 4.83 15.87 13.04
N ILE A 321 4.50 17.01 12.41
CA ILE A 321 4.79 18.33 12.98
C ILE A 321 3.98 18.57 14.26
N GLY A 322 2.72 18.12 14.31
CA GLY A 322 1.88 18.21 15.50
C GLY A 322 2.46 17.41 16.67
N ASN A 323 2.76 16.13 16.44
CA ASN A 323 3.32 15.22 17.45
C ASN A 323 4.66 15.70 18.03
N GLU A 324 5.55 16.26 17.19
CA GLU A 324 6.83 16.82 17.65
C GLU A 324 6.69 18.23 18.23
N GLY A 325 5.81 19.03 17.64
CA GLY A 325 5.60 20.44 17.97
C GLY A 325 4.96 20.64 19.34
N ILE A 326 4.12 19.71 19.81
CA ILE A 326 3.58 19.76 21.18
C ILE A 326 4.62 19.42 22.25
N GLN A 327 5.66 18.66 21.90
CA GLN A 327 6.70 18.22 22.84
C GLN A 327 7.77 19.29 23.11
N VAL A 328 7.69 20.46 22.45
CA VAL A 328 8.57 21.62 22.72
C VAL A 328 8.27 22.29 24.06
N PHE A 329 7.10 22.00 24.65
CA PHE A 329 6.65 22.55 25.93
C PHE A 329 5.99 21.45 26.74
N VAL A 330 6.66 21.02 27.80
CA VAL A 330 6.22 19.92 28.66
C VAL A 330 6.20 20.43 30.10
N ILE A 331 5.16 20.07 30.85
CA ILE A 331 5.08 20.32 32.29
C ILE A 331 4.97 18.99 33.00
N THR A 332 5.80 18.79 34.01
CA THR A 332 5.69 17.68 34.94
C THR A 332 5.37 18.19 36.35
N GLY A 333 4.74 17.36 37.16
CA GLY A 333 4.46 17.74 38.54
C GLY A 333 3.94 16.61 39.41
N VAL A 334 3.93 16.86 40.71
CA VAL A 334 3.40 15.94 41.73
C VAL A 334 2.08 16.48 42.25
N THR A 335 1.03 15.67 42.19
CA THR A 335 -0.35 16.04 42.55
C THR A 335 -0.93 15.12 43.62
N THR A 336 -1.85 15.66 44.42
CA THR A 336 -2.67 14.89 45.37
C THR A 336 -4.06 14.56 44.83
N ILE A 337 -4.38 14.95 43.58
CA ILE A 337 -5.65 14.62 42.93
C ILE A 337 -5.57 13.26 42.22
N PRO A 338 -6.41 12.27 42.60
CA PRO A 338 -6.32 10.90 42.09
C PRO A 338 -7.13 10.62 40.83
N PHE A 339 -7.70 11.65 40.20
CA PHE A 339 -8.64 11.52 39.07
C PHE A 339 -8.08 11.97 37.73
N LEU A 340 -6.78 12.30 37.66
CA LEU A 340 -6.12 12.62 36.38
C LEU A 340 -5.96 11.35 35.54
N TYR A 341 -6.02 11.46 34.22
CA TYR A 341 -5.86 10.35 33.29
C TYR A 341 -5.36 10.84 31.93
N PRO A 342 -4.72 10.00 31.10
CA PRO A 342 -4.26 10.40 29.77
C PRO A 342 -5.41 10.93 28.91
N GLY A 343 -5.24 12.13 28.34
CA GLY A 343 -6.24 12.83 27.54
C GLY A 343 -7.16 13.78 28.34
N CYS A 344 -7.08 13.81 29.68
CA CYS A 344 -7.88 14.75 30.47
C CYS A 344 -7.29 16.17 30.43
N VAL A 345 -8.17 17.18 30.38
CA VAL A 345 -7.76 18.59 30.37
C VAL A 345 -7.71 19.14 31.80
N VAL A 346 -6.66 19.87 32.12
CA VAL A 346 -6.44 20.51 33.42
C VAL A 346 -6.11 21.99 33.25
N GLU A 347 -6.55 22.81 34.20
CA GLU A 347 -6.15 24.21 34.30
C GLU A 347 -5.15 24.36 35.44
N LEU A 348 -3.89 24.65 35.08
CA LEU A 348 -2.84 24.90 36.07
C LEU A 348 -2.85 26.37 36.48
N ASN A 349 -2.99 26.60 37.77
CA ASN A 349 -2.99 27.92 38.40
C ASN A 349 -1.81 28.03 39.36
N MET A 350 -1.17 29.20 39.39
CA MET A 350 -0.05 29.47 40.28
C MET A 350 -0.53 30.32 41.45
N LEU A 351 -0.34 29.82 42.67
CA LEU A 351 -0.64 30.60 43.88
C LEU A 351 0.36 31.76 43.99
N GLN A 352 -0.14 32.99 44.09
CA GLN A 352 0.71 34.15 44.35
C GLN A 352 0.89 34.29 45.87
N PRO A 353 2.10 34.05 46.43
CA PRO A 353 2.30 34.00 47.88
C PRO A 353 1.86 35.28 48.60
N ASN A 354 2.04 36.43 47.93
CA ASN A 354 1.80 37.75 48.51
C ASN A 354 0.32 38.17 48.51
N LYS A 355 -0.54 37.57 47.67
CA LYS A 355 -1.93 38.01 47.47
C LYS A 355 -2.97 36.99 47.90
N LYS A 356 -2.57 35.75 48.25
CA LYS A 356 -3.48 34.61 48.51
C LYS A 356 -4.51 34.36 47.38
N VAL A 357 -4.20 34.82 46.17
CA VAL A 357 -5.01 34.62 44.95
C VAL A 357 -4.19 33.76 43.99
N SER A 358 -4.83 32.78 43.38
CA SER A 358 -4.24 31.97 42.31
C SER A 358 -4.50 32.64 40.96
N SER A 359 -3.45 32.80 40.15
CA SER A 359 -3.58 33.27 38.77
C SER A 359 -3.51 32.12 37.78
N HIS A 360 -4.35 32.14 36.74
CA HIS A 360 -4.27 31.18 35.65
C HIS A 360 -2.91 31.24 34.97
N PHE A 361 -2.26 30.09 34.86
CA PHE A 361 -0.99 29.97 34.16
C PHE A 361 -1.20 29.41 32.76
N THR A 362 -1.74 28.20 32.64
CA THR A 362 -2.00 27.59 31.33
C THR A 362 -3.01 26.43 31.42
N THR A 363 -3.57 26.03 30.28
CA THR A 363 -4.43 24.85 30.14
C THR A 363 -3.64 23.72 29.50
N LEU A 364 -3.66 22.53 30.12
CA LEU A 364 -2.83 21.40 29.73
C LEU A 364 -3.68 20.15 29.50
N ILE A 365 -3.18 19.25 28.68
CA ILE A 365 -3.71 17.90 28.52
C ILE A 365 -2.72 16.91 29.12
N ILE A 366 -3.18 16.06 30.03
CA ILE A 366 -2.34 15.04 30.68
C ILE A 366 -1.98 13.99 29.63
N THR A 367 -0.68 13.70 29.51
CA THR A 367 -0.14 12.68 28.59
C THR A 367 0.29 11.43 29.35
N ASP A 368 0.84 11.62 30.54
CA ASP A 368 1.30 10.54 31.39
C ASP A 368 0.89 10.82 32.84
N ILE A 369 0.51 9.77 33.57
CA ILE A 369 0.19 9.85 34.99
C ILE A 369 0.60 8.55 35.69
N GLU A 370 1.36 8.69 36.77
CA GLU A 370 1.67 7.62 37.72
C GLU A 370 0.81 7.84 38.95
N HIS A 371 0.04 6.84 39.35
CA HIS A 371 -0.73 6.83 40.59
C HIS A 371 -0.09 5.86 41.57
N THR A 372 0.17 6.32 42.80
CA THR A 372 0.60 5.45 43.90
C THR A 372 -0.33 5.63 45.09
N VAL A 373 -0.83 4.51 45.63
CA VAL A 373 -1.70 4.48 46.81
C VAL A 373 -1.21 3.42 47.79
N ASP A 374 -1.04 3.80 49.06
CA ASP A 374 -0.69 2.88 50.13
C ASP A 374 -1.92 2.28 50.84
N ALA A 375 -1.69 1.33 51.76
CA ALA A 375 -2.75 0.68 52.53
C ALA A 375 -3.59 1.64 53.41
N LEU A 376 -3.05 2.82 53.75
CA LEU A 376 -3.75 3.83 54.55
C LEU A 376 -4.64 4.73 53.67
N GLY A 377 -4.48 4.67 52.35
CA GLY A 377 -5.15 5.50 51.37
C GLY A 377 -4.41 6.82 51.08
N GLN A 378 -3.12 6.92 51.42
CA GLN A 378 -2.31 8.07 51.02
C GLN A 378 -2.01 7.97 49.53
N TYR A 379 -2.35 9.02 48.79
CA TYR A 379 -2.15 9.08 47.34
C TYR A 379 -1.03 10.04 46.97
N SER A 380 -0.21 9.64 46.00
CA SER A 380 0.70 10.51 45.28
C SER A 380 0.60 10.25 43.79
N GLY A 381 0.40 11.32 43.02
CA GLY A 381 0.36 11.29 41.57
C GLY A 381 1.54 12.02 40.95
N LYS A 382 2.17 11.48 39.91
CA LYS A 382 3.14 12.21 39.08
C LYS A 382 2.61 12.34 37.66
N PHE A 383 2.40 13.56 37.19
CA PHE A 383 1.83 13.79 35.87
C PHE A 383 2.85 14.43 34.93
N LYS A 384 2.66 14.18 33.63
CA LYS A 384 3.27 14.89 32.52
C LYS A 384 2.17 15.40 31.61
N ALA A 385 2.32 16.62 31.11
CA ALA A 385 1.29 17.28 30.33
C ALA A 385 1.88 18.21 29.26
N VAL A 386 1.10 18.43 28.20
CA VAL A 386 1.42 19.35 27.09
C VAL A 386 0.31 20.39 26.92
N ASP A 387 0.52 21.41 26.09
CA ASP A 387 -0.48 22.45 25.82
C ASP A 387 -1.74 21.86 25.17
N ALA A 388 -2.89 21.97 25.86
CA ALA A 388 -4.17 21.45 25.40
C ALA A 388 -4.71 22.17 24.14
N GLN A 389 -4.23 23.38 23.86
CA GLN A 389 -4.78 24.24 22.80
C GLN A 389 -4.18 23.95 21.41
N THR A 390 -3.36 22.91 21.30
CA THR A 390 -2.66 22.52 20.07
C THR A 390 -3.45 21.53 19.21
N GLY A 391 -4.35 20.75 19.82
CA GLY A 391 -5.17 19.74 19.14
C GLY A 391 -4.47 18.39 18.91
N TYR A 392 -3.27 18.19 19.45
CA TYR A 392 -2.51 16.94 19.35
C TYR A 392 -2.08 16.45 20.74
N ILE A 393 -1.86 15.14 20.86
CA ILE A 393 -1.22 14.52 22.01
C ILE A 393 -0.04 13.67 21.52
N PRO A 394 0.98 13.43 22.35
CA PRO A 394 2.08 12.56 21.97
C PRO A 394 1.56 11.15 21.73
N GLN A 395 1.90 10.58 20.57
CA GLN A 395 1.44 9.24 20.18
C GLN A 395 2.47 8.15 20.46
N PRO A 396 2.03 6.87 20.49
CA PRO A 396 2.94 5.75 20.52
C PRO A 396 3.89 5.78 19.31
N VAL A 397 5.12 5.31 19.52
CA VAL A 397 6.09 5.17 18.43
C VAL A 397 5.80 3.86 17.71
N PHE A 398 5.73 3.90 16.38
CA PHE A 398 5.61 2.70 15.55
C PHE A 398 6.92 2.43 14.80
N THR A 399 7.16 1.16 14.50
CA THR A 399 8.23 0.72 13.59
C THR A 399 7.66 0.59 12.20
N ALA A 400 8.22 1.32 11.22
CA ALA A 400 7.76 1.21 9.84
C ALA A 400 8.11 -0.18 9.27
N PRO A 401 7.14 -0.91 8.68
CA PRO A 401 7.40 -2.21 8.09
C PRO A 401 8.27 -2.06 6.84
N ILE A 402 9.21 -2.99 6.65
CA ILE A 402 10.05 -3.08 5.46
C ILE A 402 9.59 -4.30 4.68
N ALA A 403 8.93 -4.07 3.55
CA ALA A 403 8.47 -5.13 2.67
C ALA A 403 9.62 -5.62 1.78
N GLU A 404 9.80 -6.94 1.76
CA GLU A 404 10.78 -7.62 0.91
C GLU A 404 10.10 -8.11 -0.37
N PRO A 405 10.84 -8.34 -1.47
CA PRO A 405 10.25 -8.93 -2.68
C PRO A 405 9.61 -10.29 -2.39
N GLN A 406 8.41 -10.53 -2.94
CA GLN A 406 7.65 -11.75 -2.74
C GLN A 406 7.07 -12.28 -4.04
N ILE A 407 6.84 -13.59 -4.08
CA ILE A 407 6.14 -14.23 -5.19
C ILE A 407 4.62 -14.03 -5.02
N GLY A 408 3.94 -13.75 -6.13
CA GLY A 408 2.48 -13.75 -6.21
C GLY A 408 1.99 -14.35 -7.51
N ILE A 409 0.68 -14.56 -7.61
CA ILE A 409 0.00 -15.06 -8.80
C ILE A 409 -0.89 -13.96 -9.37
N VAL A 410 -0.81 -13.72 -10.66
CA VAL A 410 -1.69 -12.77 -11.35
C VAL A 410 -3.11 -13.32 -11.37
N VAL A 411 -4.04 -12.61 -10.73
CA VAL A 411 -5.45 -13.02 -10.64
C VAL A 411 -6.33 -12.24 -11.64
N ASN A 412 -5.89 -11.06 -12.05
CA ASN A 412 -6.57 -10.23 -13.03
C ASN A 412 -5.58 -9.32 -13.78
N ASN A 413 -5.67 -9.27 -15.10
CA ASN A 413 -4.90 -8.37 -15.96
C ASN A 413 -5.79 -7.42 -16.80
N GLU A 414 -7.11 -7.44 -16.60
CA GLU A 414 -8.07 -6.54 -17.25
C GLU A 414 -8.16 -5.20 -16.51
N ASP A 415 -7.12 -4.37 -16.64
CA ASP A 415 -7.09 -3.03 -16.01
C ASP A 415 -8.24 -2.15 -16.54
N PRO A 416 -9.22 -1.74 -15.70
CA PRO A 416 -10.34 -0.90 -16.12
C PRO A 416 -9.92 0.46 -16.68
N LYS A 417 -8.70 0.90 -16.37
CA LYS A 417 -8.14 2.17 -16.83
C LYS A 417 -7.17 2.02 -18.01
N GLY A 418 -6.98 0.80 -18.50
CA GLY A 418 -6.16 0.50 -19.68
C GLY A 418 -4.69 0.90 -19.56
N LYS A 419 -4.08 0.77 -18.37
CA LYS A 419 -2.67 1.14 -18.12
C LYS A 419 -1.71 -0.05 -18.02
N GLY A 420 -2.16 -1.25 -18.37
CA GLY A 420 -1.33 -2.47 -18.31
C GLY A 420 -0.94 -2.86 -16.88
N ARG A 421 -1.80 -2.52 -15.91
CA ARG A 421 -1.63 -2.94 -14.50
C ARG A 421 -2.27 -4.30 -14.30
N VAL A 422 -1.84 -5.00 -13.25
CA VAL A 422 -2.39 -6.31 -12.88
C VAL A 422 -2.78 -6.32 -11.40
N GLN A 423 -3.70 -7.19 -11.02
CA GLN A 423 -3.94 -7.56 -9.63
C GLN A 423 -3.23 -8.86 -9.35
N VAL A 424 -2.54 -8.93 -8.22
CA VAL A 424 -1.77 -10.08 -7.79
C VAL A 424 -2.30 -10.57 -6.45
N GLN A 425 -2.33 -11.89 -6.27
CA GLN A 425 -2.57 -12.52 -4.98
C GLN A 425 -1.25 -13.06 -4.43
N PHE A 426 -0.87 -12.65 -3.22
CA PHE A 426 0.26 -13.21 -2.50
C PHE A 426 -0.09 -14.56 -1.85
N SER A 427 0.91 -15.40 -1.59
CA SER A 427 0.67 -16.74 -1.02
C SER A 427 0.08 -16.76 0.40
N TRP A 428 0.23 -15.66 1.15
CA TRP A 428 -0.35 -15.50 2.49
C TRP A 428 -1.76 -14.87 2.48
N GLN A 429 -2.25 -14.41 1.32
CA GLN A 429 -3.60 -13.87 1.19
C GLN A 429 -4.64 -14.97 0.97
N ASP A 430 -5.82 -14.79 1.56
CA ASP A 430 -6.99 -15.64 1.26
C ASP A 430 -7.38 -15.54 -0.22
N SER A 431 -8.03 -16.56 -0.77
CA SER A 431 -8.41 -16.61 -2.20
C SER A 431 -9.39 -15.52 -2.65
N SER A 432 -10.00 -14.80 -1.71
CA SER A 432 -10.87 -13.64 -1.99
C SER A 432 -10.12 -12.31 -1.97
N GLN A 433 -8.85 -12.31 -1.57
CA GLN A 433 -8.01 -11.12 -1.41
C GLN A 433 -6.98 -11.03 -2.53
N GLN A 434 -6.63 -9.79 -2.88
CA GLN A 434 -5.68 -9.47 -3.93
C GLN A 434 -5.20 -8.03 -3.75
N THR A 435 -4.14 -7.64 -4.46
CA THR A 435 -3.72 -6.25 -4.51
C THR A 435 -4.72 -5.37 -5.26
N ASP A 436 -4.59 -4.05 -5.09
CA ASP A 436 -5.09 -3.09 -6.09
C ASP A 436 -4.35 -3.32 -7.43
N PHE A 437 -4.82 -2.69 -8.51
CA PHE A 437 -4.13 -2.73 -9.80
C PHE A 437 -2.75 -2.08 -9.69
N ILE A 438 -1.70 -2.91 -9.73
CA ILE A 438 -0.30 -2.55 -9.54
C ILE A 438 0.45 -2.51 -10.87
N ARG A 439 1.47 -1.67 -10.94
CA ARG A 439 2.28 -1.49 -12.15
C ARG A 439 3.13 -2.73 -12.43
N VAL A 440 3.40 -2.95 -13.71
CA VAL A 440 4.35 -3.96 -14.19
C VAL A 440 5.63 -3.25 -14.63
N MET A 441 6.78 -3.74 -14.20
CA MET A 441 8.09 -3.31 -14.66
C MET A 441 8.35 -3.90 -16.05
N SER A 442 8.52 -3.03 -17.03
CA SER A 442 8.94 -3.41 -18.38
C SER A 442 10.46 -3.29 -18.52
N GLY A 443 11.07 -4.15 -19.34
CA GLY A 443 12.49 -4.06 -19.69
C GLY A 443 12.87 -2.78 -20.44
N ASP A 444 11.90 -2.18 -21.13
CA ASP A 444 12.03 -0.87 -21.76
C ASP A 444 10.65 -0.19 -21.80
N ALA A 445 10.51 1.03 -21.29
CA ALA A 445 9.24 1.76 -21.27
C ALA A 445 9.46 3.27 -21.38
N GLY A 446 8.63 3.96 -22.16
CA GLY A 446 8.66 5.42 -22.23
C GLY A 446 7.71 5.99 -23.28
N SER A 447 8.03 7.20 -23.71
CA SER A 447 7.36 7.92 -24.78
C SER A 447 8.37 8.73 -25.59
N SER A 448 7.97 9.20 -26.77
CA SER A 448 8.72 10.12 -27.63
C SER A 448 7.76 11.03 -28.40
N ASP A 449 8.29 12.00 -29.14
CA ASP A 449 7.49 12.87 -30.00
C ASP A 449 6.66 12.10 -31.04
N GLN A 450 7.16 10.94 -31.47
CA GLN A 450 6.51 10.06 -32.45
C GLN A 450 5.61 9.00 -31.80
N VAL A 451 5.99 8.50 -30.62
CA VAL A 451 5.28 7.42 -29.92
C VAL A 451 4.88 7.91 -28.53
N LYS A 452 3.68 8.46 -28.41
CA LYS A 452 3.18 9.05 -27.16
C LYS A 452 2.86 8.02 -26.07
N THR A 453 2.49 6.80 -26.45
CA THR A 453 2.11 5.73 -25.53
C THR A 453 2.72 4.41 -25.97
N ASN A 454 3.13 3.57 -25.01
CA ASN A 454 3.66 2.21 -25.25
C ASN A 454 4.94 2.15 -26.10
N ARG A 455 5.84 3.15 -26.00
CA ARG A 455 7.18 3.01 -26.58
C ARG A 455 8.01 2.07 -25.71
N GLY A 456 8.50 0.97 -26.27
CA GLY A 456 9.31 -0.03 -25.58
C GLY A 456 8.65 -1.42 -25.59
N MET A 457 8.92 -2.22 -24.57
CA MET A 457 8.43 -3.59 -24.41
C MET A 457 7.13 -3.62 -23.59
N VAL A 458 6.05 -4.07 -24.21
CA VAL A 458 4.74 -4.21 -23.56
C VAL A 458 4.36 -5.69 -23.49
N PHE A 459 4.76 -6.34 -22.40
CA PHE A 459 4.42 -7.72 -22.06
C PHE A 459 3.75 -7.71 -20.69
N ILE A 460 2.43 -7.69 -20.67
CA ILE A 460 1.65 -7.72 -19.43
C ILE A 460 1.45 -9.20 -19.04
N PRO A 461 1.83 -9.61 -17.82
CA PRO A 461 1.60 -10.97 -17.33
C PRO A 461 0.14 -11.40 -17.48
N GLU A 462 -0.06 -12.67 -17.79
CA GLU A 462 -1.37 -13.26 -17.98
C GLU A 462 -1.95 -13.75 -16.65
N LYS A 463 -3.28 -13.88 -16.59
CA LYS A 463 -3.93 -14.49 -15.42
C LYS A 463 -3.41 -15.92 -15.22
N GLY A 464 -2.96 -16.21 -14.01
CA GLY A 464 -2.34 -17.48 -13.62
C GLY A 464 -0.82 -17.45 -13.63
N ASP A 465 -0.19 -16.43 -14.20
CA ASP A 465 1.27 -16.31 -14.21
C ASP A 465 1.80 -16.06 -12.79
N GLN A 466 2.91 -16.74 -12.48
CA GLN A 466 3.68 -16.48 -11.28
C GLN A 466 4.61 -15.28 -11.51
N VAL A 467 4.56 -14.31 -10.61
CA VAL A 467 5.32 -13.05 -10.72
C VAL A 467 6.11 -12.74 -9.45
N MET A 468 7.26 -12.09 -9.60
CA MET A 468 7.96 -11.42 -8.51
C MET A 468 7.34 -10.04 -8.31
N VAL A 469 6.94 -9.72 -7.09
CA VAL A 469 6.42 -8.43 -6.68
C VAL A 469 7.41 -7.78 -5.72
N SER A 470 7.76 -6.53 -5.98
CA SER A 470 8.55 -5.70 -5.07
C SER A 470 7.77 -4.45 -4.70
N PHE A 471 8.33 -3.65 -3.81
CA PHE A 471 7.64 -2.57 -3.13
C PHE A 471 8.43 -1.28 -3.31
N VAL A 472 7.78 -0.23 -3.81
CA VAL A 472 8.44 1.08 -3.97
C VAL A 472 8.88 1.57 -2.60
N SER A 473 10.18 1.84 -2.45
CA SER A 473 10.80 2.24 -1.18
C SER A 473 10.57 1.24 -0.03
N ASN A 474 10.40 -0.05 -0.36
CA ASN A 474 10.08 -1.13 0.57
C ASN A 474 8.79 -0.88 1.38
N HIS A 475 7.86 -0.06 0.87
CA HIS A 475 6.61 0.22 1.55
C HIS A 475 5.53 -0.83 1.17
N PRO A 476 4.95 -1.57 2.13
CA PRO A 476 4.06 -2.71 1.85
C PRO A 476 2.79 -2.34 1.07
N ASP A 477 2.32 -1.09 1.21
CA ASP A 477 1.14 -0.60 0.46
C ASP A 477 1.47 -0.20 -0.99
N CYS A 478 2.74 -0.22 -1.40
CA CYS A 478 3.20 0.21 -2.73
C CYS A 478 3.80 -0.92 -3.60
N PRO A 479 3.09 -2.05 -3.81
CA PRO A 479 3.60 -3.14 -4.64
C PRO A 479 3.66 -2.80 -6.13
N PHE A 480 4.57 -3.45 -6.85
CA PHE A 480 4.68 -3.49 -8.31
C PHE A 480 5.29 -4.82 -8.75
N VAL A 481 4.90 -5.32 -9.92
CA VAL A 481 5.47 -6.53 -10.50
C VAL A 481 6.85 -6.22 -11.08
N MET A 482 7.88 -6.93 -10.66
CA MET A 482 9.24 -6.84 -11.21
C MET A 482 9.41 -7.67 -12.49
N GLY A 483 8.71 -8.80 -12.59
CA GLY A 483 8.82 -9.74 -13.71
C GLY A 483 8.11 -11.06 -13.42
N SER A 484 8.02 -11.91 -14.43
CA SER A 484 7.40 -13.24 -14.34
C SER A 484 8.43 -14.34 -14.11
N PHE A 485 8.01 -15.43 -13.47
CA PHE A 485 8.79 -16.65 -13.33
C PHE A 485 8.17 -17.80 -14.10
N PHE A 486 9.04 -18.61 -14.70
CA PHE A 486 8.69 -19.99 -15.00
C PHE A 486 8.84 -20.85 -13.73
N HIS A 487 7.95 -21.82 -13.58
CA HIS A 487 7.97 -22.84 -12.53
C HIS A 487 7.93 -24.24 -13.17
N GLY A 488 8.04 -25.29 -12.36
CA GLY A 488 8.15 -26.68 -12.86
C GLY A 488 6.99 -27.19 -13.73
N GLY A 489 5.87 -26.44 -13.82
CA GLY A 489 4.72 -26.79 -14.66
C GLY A 489 4.68 -26.07 -16.00
N ASN A 490 5.46 -25.00 -16.20
CA ASN A 490 5.45 -24.20 -17.44
C ASN A 490 6.87 -23.87 -17.97
N ALA A 491 7.93 -24.35 -17.31
CA ALA A 491 9.31 -24.19 -17.75
C ALA A 491 9.77 -25.35 -18.65
N ALA A 492 10.29 -25.04 -19.85
CA ALA A 492 10.97 -26.02 -20.72
C ALA A 492 12.46 -25.70 -20.95
N GLY A 493 12.93 -24.53 -20.51
CA GLY A 493 14.32 -24.07 -20.72
C GLY A 493 14.69 -23.83 -22.19
N GLY A 494 15.96 -23.52 -22.46
CA GLY A 494 16.48 -23.30 -23.81
C GLY A 494 16.93 -24.58 -24.56
N GLY A 495 16.41 -25.74 -24.17
CA GLY A 495 16.84 -27.04 -24.71
C GLY A 495 18.25 -27.47 -24.28
N VAL A 496 18.80 -28.49 -24.95
CA VAL A 496 20.17 -28.99 -24.71
C VAL A 496 21.17 -27.86 -24.93
N ASN A 497 22.14 -27.71 -24.02
CA ASN A 497 23.17 -26.66 -24.05
C ASN A 497 22.61 -25.21 -24.14
N ASN A 498 21.35 -24.97 -23.78
CA ASN A 498 20.71 -23.66 -23.90
C ASN A 498 20.75 -23.11 -25.34
N GLN A 499 20.63 -24.00 -26.32
CA GLN A 499 20.80 -23.69 -27.74
C GLN A 499 19.62 -22.93 -28.37
N ILE A 500 18.52 -22.75 -27.65
CA ILE A 500 17.31 -22.06 -28.13
C ILE A 500 17.04 -20.85 -27.24
N LYS A 501 16.85 -19.68 -27.87
CA LYS A 501 16.38 -18.45 -27.21
C LYS A 501 15.16 -17.96 -27.98
N SER A 502 14.07 -17.63 -27.29
CA SER A 502 12.83 -17.29 -27.99
C SER A 502 11.95 -16.31 -27.23
N ILE A 503 11.13 -15.60 -27.99
CA ILE A 503 9.98 -14.83 -27.52
C ILE A 503 8.74 -15.51 -28.07
N GLN A 504 7.87 -15.98 -27.19
CA GLN A 504 6.64 -16.68 -27.56
C GLN A 504 5.43 -16.02 -26.89
N THR A 505 4.38 -15.79 -27.67
CA THR A 505 3.12 -15.20 -27.19
C THR A 505 2.14 -16.28 -26.73
N ARG A 506 1.10 -15.90 -25.98
CA ARG A 506 0.01 -16.80 -25.54
C ARG A 506 -0.65 -17.57 -26.69
N SER A 507 -0.74 -16.96 -27.88
CA SER A 507 -1.35 -17.58 -29.07
C SER A 507 -0.38 -18.44 -29.89
N GLY A 508 0.89 -18.54 -29.49
CA GLY A 508 1.90 -19.37 -30.15
C GLY A 508 2.76 -18.67 -31.20
N HIS A 509 2.57 -17.37 -31.47
CA HIS A 509 3.49 -16.61 -32.33
C HIS A 509 4.88 -16.56 -31.71
N THR A 510 5.90 -16.83 -32.51
CA THR A 510 7.25 -17.07 -32.01
C THR A 510 8.31 -16.37 -32.85
N LEU A 511 9.25 -15.71 -32.15
CA LEU A 511 10.56 -15.32 -32.67
C LEU A 511 11.60 -16.19 -31.96
N LYS A 512 12.39 -16.95 -32.72
CA LYS A 512 13.32 -17.95 -32.19
C LYS A 512 14.71 -17.78 -32.80
N PHE A 513 15.71 -17.88 -31.94
CA PHE A 513 17.13 -17.87 -32.27
C PHE A 513 17.71 -19.23 -31.88
N THR A 514 18.49 -19.82 -32.78
CA THR A 514 19.12 -21.13 -32.55
C THR A 514 20.64 -21.03 -32.67
N GLU A 515 21.35 -21.85 -31.90
CA GLU A 515 22.81 -22.01 -32.06
C GLU A 515 23.17 -22.96 -33.23
N GLU A 516 22.17 -23.45 -33.97
CA GLU A 516 22.35 -24.01 -35.33
C GLU A 516 22.47 -22.88 -36.38
N GLU A 517 22.64 -21.64 -35.90
CA GLU A 517 22.88 -20.41 -36.66
C GLU A 517 21.68 -19.98 -37.52
N SER A 518 20.46 -20.05 -36.95
CA SER A 518 19.24 -19.59 -37.61
C SER A 518 18.39 -18.61 -36.80
N ILE A 519 17.67 -17.75 -37.51
CA ILE A 519 16.62 -16.87 -36.96
C ILE A 519 15.30 -17.23 -37.62
N GLU A 520 14.32 -17.59 -36.79
CA GLU A 520 13.02 -18.08 -37.19
C GLU A 520 11.89 -17.17 -36.69
N ILE A 521 10.99 -16.79 -37.59
CA ILE A 521 9.74 -16.08 -37.25
C ILE A 521 8.59 -16.91 -37.78
N TYR A 522 7.70 -17.36 -36.90
CA TYR A 522 6.50 -18.08 -37.31
C TYR A 522 5.26 -17.72 -36.49
N ASP A 523 4.11 -17.84 -37.13
CA ASP A 523 2.81 -17.81 -36.47
C ASP A 523 2.17 -19.21 -36.41
N VAL A 524 1.08 -19.30 -35.65
CA VAL A 524 0.31 -20.54 -35.52
C VAL A 524 -0.42 -20.94 -36.82
N SER A 525 -0.55 -20.02 -37.78
CA SER A 525 -1.21 -20.24 -39.06
C SER A 525 -0.27 -20.84 -40.12
N GLY A 526 1.03 -20.96 -39.82
CA GLY A 526 2.02 -21.56 -40.72
C GLY A 526 2.77 -20.57 -41.61
N ASN A 527 2.66 -19.26 -41.38
CA ASN A 527 3.52 -18.29 -42.03
C ASN A 527 4.93 -18.38 -41.43
N TYR A 528 5.96 -18.40 -42.29
CA TYR A 528 7.33 -18.68 -41.87
C TYR A 528 8.37 -17.81 -42.58
N ILE A 529 9.28 -17.25 -41.79
CA ILE A 529 10.49 -16.58 -42.26
C ILE A 529 11.69 -17.25 -41.57
N LEU A 530 12.62 -17.75 -42.37
CA LEU A 530 13.86 -18.36 -41.91
C LEU A 530 15.06 -17.63 -42.52
N LEU A 531 15.95 -17.16 -41.65
CA LEU A 531 17.29 -16.69 -42.02
C LEU A 531 18.26 -17.78 -41.58
N ASP A 532 18.85 -18.49 -42.53
CA ASP A 532 19.77 -19.60 -42.29
C ASP A 532 21.21 -19.17 -42.60
N THR A 533 22.05 -19.13 -41.58
CA THR A 533 23.46 -18.73 -41.73
C THR A 533 24.32 -19.87 -42.27
N THR A 534 23.94 -21.13 -42.02
CA THR A 534 24.68 -22.31 -42.47
C THR A 534 24.56 -22.48 -43.97
N GLU A 535 23.32 -22.41 -44.49
CA GLU A 535 23.05 -22.43 -45.93
C GLU A 535 23.29 -21.07 -46.60
N LYS A 536 23.38 -19.99 -45.80
CA LYS A 536 23.41 -18.60 -46.28
C LYS A 536 22.18 -18.27 -47.11
N SER A 537 21.02 -18.75 -46.68
CA SER A 537 19.74 -18.68 -47.39
C SER A 537 18.69 -17.91 -46.59
N ILE A 538 17.68 -17.40 -47.30
CA ILE A 538 16.48 -16.79 -46.70
C ILE A 538 15.27 -17.48 -47.33
N ASN A 539 14.43 -18.09 -46.50
CA ASN A 539 13.19 -18.72 -46.93
C ASN A 539 11.99 -17.92 -46.42
N LEU A 540 11.08 -17.58 -47.34
CA LEU A 540 9.80 -16.93 -47.05
C LEU A 540 8.67 -17.82 -47.56
N THR A 541 7.82 -18.29 -46.65
CA THR A 541 6.74 -19.23 -46.98
C THR A 541 5.44 -18.78 -46.33
N ALA A 542 4.35 -18.85 -47.10
CA ALA A 542 2.99 -18.60 -46.63
C ALA A 542 2.05 -19.65 -47.25
N PRO A 543 1.07 -20.18 -46.50
CA PRO A 543 0.13 -21.17 -47.03
C PRO A 543 -0.76 -20.67 -48.18
N GLU A 544 -1.08 -19.37 -48.22
CA GLU A 544 -2.00 -18.81 -49.22
C GLU A 544 -1.36 -17.79 -50.15
N SER A 545 -0.88 -16.65 -49.64
CA SER A 545 -0.46 -15.54 -50.50
C SER A 545 0.74 -14.76 -49.95
N ILE A 546 1.57 -14.27 -50.88
CA ILE A 546 2.68 -13.35 -50.62
C ILE A 546 2.52 -12.16 -51.57
N LEU A 547 2.41 -10.93 -51.04
CA LEU A 547 2.25 -9.69 -51.81
C LEU A 547 3.43 -8.74 -51.55
N LEU A 548 4.12 -8.32 -52.61
CA LEU A 548 5.24 -7.38 -52.55
C LEU A 548 4.87 -6.06 -53.26
N THR A 549 4.67 -4.98 -52.50
CA THR A 549 4.24 -3.67 -53.03
C THR A 549 5.24 -2.57 -52.65
N ALA A 550 5.77 -1.86 -53.64
CA ALA A 550 6.64 -0.70 -53.42
C ALA A 550 6.64 0.25 -54.62
N ARG A 551 7.16 1.48 -54.43
CA ARG A 551 7.39 2.43 -55.54
C ARG A 551 8.39 1.89 -56.56
N ASN A 552 9.40 1.16 -56.10
CA ASN A 552 10.41 0.50 -56.93
C ASN A 552 10.71 -0.88 -56.32
N ILE A 553 10.78 -1.93 -57.14
CA ILE A 553 11.22 -3.27 -56.76
C ILE A 553 12.34 -3.69 -57.72
N GLN A 554 13.42 -4.28 -57.20
CA GLN A 554 14.53 -4.81 -58.01
C GLN A 554 14.86 -6.22 -57.53
N LEU A 555 14.90 -7.18 -58.46
CA LEU A 555 15.32 -8.55 -58.22
C LEU A 555 16.58 -8.81 -59.05
N ARG A 556 17.68 -9.17 -58.39
CA ARG A 556 18.99 -9.41 -59.03
C ARG A 556 19.65 -10.62 -58.39
N ALA A 557 20.20 -11.51 -59.21
CA ALA A 557 21.06 -12.61 -58.79
C ALA A 557 22.33 -12.62 -59.64
N SER A 558 23.46 -13.04 -59.08
CA SER A 558 24.72 -13.20 -59.82
C SER A 558 24.70 -14.37 -60.80
N GLU A 559 23.89 -15.38 -60.47
CA GLU A 559 23.76 -16.59 -61.27
C GLU A 559 22.36 -16.66 -61.86
N ASN A 560 21.35 -17.05 -61.08
CA ASN A 560 20.04 -17.42 -61.60
C ASN A 560 18.88 -16.74 -60.87
N VAL A 561 17.85 -16.38 -61.61
CA VAL A 561 16.52 -16.04 -61.08
C VAL A 561 15.51 -17.00 -61.71
N THR A 562 14.77 -17.73 -60.88
CA THR A 562 13.75 -18.69 -61.33
C THR A 562 12.38 -18.23 -60.84
N ILE A 563 11.41 -18.15 -61.75
CA ILE A 563 10.01 -17.81 -61.47
C ILE A 563 9.14 -18.92 -62.04
N GLN A 564 8.36 -19.56 -61.19
CA GLN A 564 7.51 -20.70 -61.55
C GLN A 564 6.16 -20.58 -60.86
N ALA A 565 5.09 -20.96 -61.57
CA ALA A 565 3.74 -21.11 -61.04
C ALA A 565 3.11 -22.36 -61.65
N SER A 566 2.27 -23.06 -60.89
CA SER A 566 1.56 -24.24 -61.40
C SER A 566 0.43 -23.89 -62.36
N GLU A 567 -0.16 -22.70 -62.18
CA GLU A 567 -1.21 -22.19 -63.06
C GLU A 567 -0.65 -21.09 -63.96
N ASN A 568 -0.71 -19.84 -63.51
CA ASN A 568 -0.47 -18.68 -64.38
C ASN A 568 0.64 -17.78 -63.83
N ILE A 569 1.41 -17.19 -64.76
CA ILE A 569 2.30 -16.05 -64.51
C ILE A 569 1.78 -14.88 -65.36
N ASP A 570 1.40 -13.78 -64.72
CA ASP A 570 0.99 -12.53 -65.38
C ASP A 570 2.09 -11.46 -65.23
N LEU A 571 2.54 -10.89 -66.35
CA LEU A 571 3.55 -9.84 -66.39
C LEU A 571 3.01 -8.64 -67.17
N GLY A 572 2.62 -7.59 -66.44
CA GLY A 572 2.08 -6.35 -67.01
C GLY A 572 2.97 -5.14 -66.73
N ALA A 573 3.17 -4.29 -67.73
CA ALA A 573 3.76 -2.95 -67.57
C ALA A 573 2.96 -1.92 -68.38
N GLN A 574 2.61 -0.79 -67.75
CA GLN A 574 1.83 0.27 -68.41
C GLN A 574 2.61 1.04 -69.49
N ARG A 575 3.94 1.09 -69.39
CA ARG A 575 4.80 1.80 -70.34
C ARG A 575 5.61 0.80 -71.15
N ASN A 576 6.69 0.30 -70.57
CA ASN A 576 7.63 -0.56 -71.27
C ASN A 576 7.86 -1.84 -70.47
N LEU A 577 7.80 -2.98 -71.14
CA LEU A 577 8.35 -4.25 -70.68
C LEU A 577 9.59 -4.55 -71.53
N THR A 578 10.76 -4.67 -70.90
CA THR A 578 12.02 -4.97 -71.59
C THR A 578 12.58 -6.29 -71.08
N VAL A 579 12.80 -7.24 -72.00
CA VAL A 579 13.43 -8.53 -71.72
C VAL A 579 14.64 -8.66 -72.63
N THR A 580 15.82 -8.86 -72.03
CA THR A 580 17.10 -8.96 -72.75
C THR A 580 17.85 -10.18 -72.26
N ALA A 581 18.38 -10.99 -73.19
CA ALA A 581 19.28 -12.10 -72.92
C ALA A 581 20.57 -11.92 -73.71
N GLY A 582 21.73 -12.20 -73.09
CA GLY A 582 23.04 -12.06 -73.74
C GLY A 582 23.41 -13.20 -74.69
N GLU A 583 22.84 -14.39 -74.46
CA GLU A 583 23.07 -15.58 -75.27
C GLU A 583 21.75 -16.04 -75.92
N ASN A 584 21.01 -16.93 -75.25
CA ASN A 584 19.80 -17.55 -75.79
C ASN A 584 18.52 -17.01 -75.11
N TYR A 585 17.46 -16.82 -75.89
CA TYR A 585 16.12 -16.51 -75.40
C TYR A 585 15.13 -17.56 -75.91
N TYR A 586 14.64 -18.41 -75.00
CA TYR A 586 13.72 -19.50 -75.32
C TYR A 586 12.29 -19.11 -74.94
N LEU A 587 11.37 -19.30 -75.88
CA LEU A 587 9.93 -19.27 -75.64
C LEU A 587 9.33 -20.57 -76.15
N THR A 588 8.61 -21.28 -75.30
CA THR A 588 7.97 -22.54 -75.65
C THR A 588 6.59 -22.58 -75.01
N ALA A 589 5.56 -22.80 -75.81
CA ALA A 589 4.18 -22.91 -75.38
C ALA A 589 3.41 -23.82 -76.36
N ASN A 590 2.34 -24.46 -75.89
CA ASN A 590 1.42 -25.18 -76.78
C ASN A 590 0.76 -24.24 -77.79
N ASN A 591 0.40 -23.03 -77.34
CA ASN A 591 -0.14 -21.95 -78.17
C ASN A 591 0.58 -20.64 -77.82
N GLN A 592 1.02 -19.90 -78.82
CA GLN A 592 1.60 -18.57 -78.66
C GLN A 592 0.76 -17.52 -79.41
N TYR A 593 0.27 -16.52 -78.69
CA TYR A 593 -0.48 -15.39 -79.25
C TYR A 593 0.30 -14.09 -79.03
N ALA A 594 0.46 -13.28 -80.09
CA ALA A 594 1.09 -11.97 -80.02
C ALA A 594 0.22 -10.94 -80.76
N THR A 595 -0.31 -9.97 -80.03
CA THR A 595 -1.11 -8.88 -80.58
C THR A 595 -0.34 -7.57 -80.44
N VAL A 596 -0.09 -6.88 -81.55
CA VAL A 596 0.64 -5.61 -81.58
C VAL A 596 -0.20 -4.58 -82.31
N VAL A 597 -0.56 -3.49 -81.62
CA VAL A 597 -1.47 -2.46 -82.16
C VAL A 597 -0.79 -1.56 -83.19
N ALA A 598 0.48 -1.19 -82.96
CA ALA A 598 1.17 -0.20 -83.79
C ALA A 598 2.20 -0.85 -84.71
N THR A 599 3.31 -1.37 -84.18
CA THR A 599 4.42 -1.84 -84.99
C THR A 599 5.12 -3.01 -84.33
N THR A 600 5.31 -4.08 -85.10
CA THR A 600 6.25 -5.17 -84.75
C THR A 600 7.48 -5.07 -85.64
N LYS A 601 8.66 -5.24 -85.04
CA LYS A 601 9.96 -5.21 -85.74
C LYS A 601 10.82 -6.36 -85.24
N ILE A 602 11.29 -7.20 -86.16
CA ILE A 602 12.21 -8.30 -85.87
C ILE A 602 13.49 -8.04 -86.66
N GLU A 603 14.60 -7.84 -85.95
CA GLU A 603 15.92 -7.67 -86.55
C GLU A 603 16.80 -8.86 -86.15
N SER A 604 17.31 -9.60 -87.13
CA SER A 604 18.19 -10.73 -86.89
C SER A 604 19.15 -10.91 -88.06
N LYS A 605 20.30 -11.56 -87.82
CA LYS A 605 21.23 -11.97 -88.89
C LYS A 605 20.68 -13.14 -89.70
N THR A 606 19.98 -14.05 -89.03
CA THR A 606 19.35 -15.25 -89.60
C THR A 606 18.00 -15.43 -88.95
N TYR A 607 16.95 -15.61 -89.76
CA TYR A 607 15.57 -15.81 -89.29
C TYR A 607 15.01 -17.08 -89.93
N PHE A 608 14.51 -18.01 -89.11
CA PHE A 608 13.89 -19.24 -89.56
C PHE A 608 12.48 -19.32 -88.97
N VAL A 609 11.51 -19.70 -89.80
CA VAL A 609 10.16 -20.05 -89.37
C VAL A 609 9.83 -21.39 -90.00
N ILE A 610 9.51 -22.38 -89.15
CA ILE A 610 9.15 -23.73 -89.59
C ILE A 610 7.77 -24.02 -88.99
N SER A 611 6.81 -24.40 -89.84
CA SER A 611 5.45 -24.73 -89.43
C SER A 611 4.86 -25.77 -90.39
N GLU A 612 3.92 -26.59 -89.92
CA GLU A 612 3.16 -27.50 -90.79
C GLU A 612 2.26 -26.72 -91.76
N VAL A 613 1.66 -25.62 -91.28
CA VAL A 613 0.84 -24.69 -92.05
C VAL A 613 1.18 -23.26 -91.64
N GLY A 614 1.47 -22.39 -92.62
CA GLY A 614 1.75 -20.97 -92.40
C GLY A 614 0.86 -20.07 -93.26
N ARG A 615 0.41 -18.94 -92.71
CA ARG A 615 -0.33 -17.88 -93.43
C ARG A 615 0.21 -16.52 -92.99
N ILE A 616 0.57 -15.67 -93.95
CA ILE A 616 0.90 -14.26 -93.75
C ILE A 616 -0.08 -13.46 -94.63
N GLU A 617 -0.74 -12.47 -94.08
CA GLU A 617 -1.79 -11.70 -94.75
C GLU A 617 -1.74 -10.22 -94.36
N THR A 618 -1.99 -9.36 -95.35
CA THR A 618 -2.15 -7.91 -95.18
C THR A 618 -3.56 -7.53 -95.63
N THR A 619 -4.31 -6.78 -94.81
CA THR A 619 -5.74 -6.53 -95.05
C THR A 619 -6.07 -5.17 -95.68
N GLN A 620 -5.17 -4.17 -95.58
CA GLN A 620 -5.43 -2.82 -96.09
C GLN A 620 -4.58 -2.45 -97.30
N GLU A 621 -3.29 -2.77 -97.26
CA GLU A 621 -2.35 -2.38 -98.32
C GLU A 621 -1.70 -3.62 -98.96
N SER A 622 -0.36 -3.62 -99.08
CA SER A 622 0.41 -4.64 -99.79
C SER A 622 1.38 -5.38 -98.87
N LEU A 623 1.59 -6.68 -99.13
CA LEU A 623 2.68 -7.45 -98.55
C LEU A 623 3.93 -7.28 -99.42
N GLN A 624 4.99 -6.70 -98.86
CA GLN A 624 6.26 -6.49 -99.57
C GLN A 624 7.34 -7.44 -99.02
N LEU A 625 7.95 -8.22 -99.92
CA LEU A 625 9.11 -9.06 -99.63
C LEU A 625 10.27 -8.56 -100.50
N ALA A 626 11.40 -8.24 -99.87
CA ALA A 626 12.56 -7.67 -100.57
C ALA A 626 13.86 -8.31 -100.07
N SER A 627 14.79 -8.54 -101.01
CA SER A 627 16.14 -9.05 -100.75
C SER A 627 17.12 -8.32 -101.66
N THR A 628 18.33 -8.04 -101.17
CA THR A 628 19.41 -7.44 -101.99
C THR A 628 20.03 -8.43 -102.97
N LYS A 629 19.73 -9.72 -102.83
CA LYS A 629 20.18 -10.78 -103.73
C LYS A 629 19.00 -11.44 -104.43
N GLU A 630 18.30 -12.32 -103.72
CA GLU A 630 17.20 -13.12 -104.28
C GLU A 630 16.15 -13.45 -103.21
N VAL A 631 14.89 -13.62 -103.63
CA VAL A 631 13.79 -14.18 -102.83
C VAL A 631 13.33 -15.45 -103.54
N GLU A 632 13.60 -16.62 -102.95
CA GLU A 632 13.23 -17.91 -103.53
C GLU A 632 11.93 -18.46 -102.90
N ASN A 633 10.98 -18.88 -103.73
CA ASN A 633 9.77 -19.58 -103.30
C ASN A 633 9.82 -21.03 -103.80
N LEU A 634 10.24 -21.94 -102.91
CA LEU A 634 10.46 -23.35 -103.23
C LEU A 634 9.21 -24.17 -102.90
N SER A 635 8.27 -24.27 -103.86
CA SER A 635 7.03 -25.04 -103.72
C SER A 635 7.04 -26.30 -104.61
N GLY A 636 6.66 -27.45 -104.06
CA GLY A 636 6.49 -28.72 -104.79
C GLY A 636 5.30 -28.74 -105.77
N LYS A 637 4.47 -27.68 -105.80
CA LYS A 637 3.37 -27.44 -106.75
C LYS A 637 3.42 -26.00 -107.29
N ARG A 638 2.70 -25.70 -108.37
CA ARG A 638 2.63 -24.33 -108.94
C ARG A 638 2.12 -23.33 -107.88
N VAL A 639 2.88 -22.26 -107.63
CA VAL A 639 2.46 -21.12 -106.81
C VAL A 639 1.39 -20.35 -107.57
N LYS A 640 0.19 -20.21 -106.98
CA LYS A 640 -0.87 -19.36 -107.53
C LYS A 640 -0.70 -17.95 -106.95
N ILE A 641 -0.22 -17.03 -107.77
CA ILE A 641 -0.22 -15.59 -107.48
C ILE A 641 -1.53 -15.06 -108.08
N PHE A 642 -2.39 -14.50 -107.24
CA PHE A 642 -3.68 -13.92 -107.65
C PHE A 642 -3.63 -12.41 -107.55
#